data_AF-A0A1G7XCB5-F1
#
_entry.id   AF-A0A1G7XCB5-F1
#
_cell.length_a   1.000
_cell.length_b   1.000
_cell.length_c   1.000
_cell.angle_alpha   90.00
_cell.angle_beta   90.00
_cell.angle_gamma   90.00
#
_symmetry.space_group_name_H-M   'P 1'
#
loop_
_entity.id
_entity.type
_entity.pdbx_description
1 polymer ?
#
loop_
_entity_poly.entity_id
_entity_poly.type
_entity_poly.pdbx_seq_one_letter_code
_entity_poly.pdbx_strand_id
1 'polypeptide(L)'
;MNKSVTRGLGLTAILYFSSAAATPLYDVKVSQDGSADYASIQQAIDSAPQTEQPYVIYIRNGVYHEKLHITRPNIYLIGEDRDKTVITATTANSMLDENGKKFGTFGSRTVSVDATDFSARSLTIENGFDFPANQAKSENDPTRQRGTQAVALLVSHNGDKAQFKDVNLSSYQDTLYLRAGRSYFDNSRIEGTVDFIFGHGTALIENSEIVARYRDDGKAGEPLGYLTAPATNIDSPFGLVFKHCHLTKEANVPAGSYGLGRPWHPTTKFADGRYADPNAIGHSAFIDCQMDDHIYGWDKMSGKDIKGEKIWFYPQDSRFWEYQSSGSGAAKSDTRPELSSAQAAKYTTQNILSGWAPDISLGEKSVLSGQVTHASMAFPAVVTVKDSLGKTTTTQTNDKGHYQASIAAMTPPLLVSVDDRSGASCLKSDGKRSVCATSLVVDVNNNQTTVGNVNPFSDLVVSSVAAQENIDGPQVLAAETKLPALSHQAWQQANQNFTTAFASVVKAHGLDPQQDWDPVNYADSYQDVMDELASQVIHNLGHNTKTGLLAKTSLFDLTFKPIVSLDTIPRYELSDGQLAKADKAVHNAKTRLFIVGDSTASNYSQDVYPRMGWGQAFANKFSNDELLVVNAAQSGRSSRDFINGRWLSYVEPLVQPGDYIFIQFSHNDEKCDGSKAGRGPLDVATLCTYPNSADGKMQYPAGHKDFSFQYSLERYLAFAKQHQLNPVMLTSVPRAKTADNKNGTPISVLQHTTKQNKNNGFQFFGDYTATVRQTALENQVPLLDMQTRVLTMANQKAPDEWKNLWLVVDPSQYPYYEGRSGTLVKPDVTHFQKDGAEAVADLVAEALKAHKSLSKLTDKLTPAS
;
A
#
# COMPACT_ATOMS: atom_id res chain seq x y z
N MET A 1 -50.57 52.39 21.01
CA MET A 1 -49.51 53.26 20.45
C MET A 1 -48.18 52.51 20.51
N ASN A 2 -47.50 52.43 19.37
CA ASN A 2 -46.08 52.12 19.10
C ASN A 2 -45.44 50.77 19.52
N LYS A 3 -45.42 49.88 18.51
CA LYS A 3 -44.25 49.21 17.90
C LYS A 3 -43.26 48.47 18.81
N SER A 4 -43.47 47.15 18.87
CA SER A 4 -42.46 46.14 19.22
C SER A 4 -41.43 46.01 18.07
N VAL A 5 -40.14 46.05 18.41
CA VAL A 5 -39.01 45.80 17.50
C VAL A 5 -38.50 44.39 17.79
N THR A 6 -38.88 43.44 16.94
CA THR A 6 -38.28 42.10 16.87
C THR A 6 -37.00 42.19 16.03
N ARG A 7 -35.84 42.02 16.65
CA ARG A 7 -34.56 41.82 15.96
C ARG A 7 -34.56 40.43 15.33
N GLY A 8 -34.45 40.38 14.00
CA GLY A 8 -34.26 39.15 13.25
C GLY A 8 -32.88 38.56 13.54
N LEU A 9 -32.88 37.32 14.04
CA LEU A 9 -31.74 36.41 13.97
C LEU A 9 -31.62 35.95 12.52
N GLY A 10 -30.59 36.43 11.82
CA GLY A 10 -30.19 35.87 10.55
C GLY A 10 -29.64 34.46 10.79
N LEU A 11 -30.37 33.44 10.30
CA LEU A 11 -29.79 32.13 10.07
C LEU A 11 -28.73 32.27 8.96
N THR A 12 -27.46 32.35 9.33
CA THR A 12 -26.37 31.97 8.45
C THR A 12 -26.44 30.46 8.28
N ALA A 13 -27.05 30.01 7.19
CA ALA A 13 -26.94 28.64 6.72
C ALA A 13 -25.47 28.40 6.35
N ILE A 14 -24.75 27.68 7.22
CA ILE A 14 -23.46 27.08 6.88
C ILE A 14 -23.77 25.98 5.87
N LEU A 15 -23.60 26.30 4.59
CA LEU A 15 -23.55 25.31 3.52
C LEU A 15 -22.27 24.50 3.73
N TYR A 16 -22.40 23.36 4.40
CA TYR A 16 -21.45 22.27 4.21
C TYR A 16 -21.59 21.83 2.75
N PHE A 17 -20.72 22.34 1.89
CA PHE A 17 -20.44 21.65 0.64
C PHE A 17 -19.78 20.33 1.03
N SER A 18 -20.54 19.24 0.95
CA SER A 18 -19.96 17.91 0.84
C SER A 18 -19.10 17.92 -0.42
N SER A 19 -17.79 18.10 -0.27
CA SER A 19 -16.84 17.70 -1.29
C SER A 19 -17.06 16.21 -1.51
N ALA A 20 -17.30 15.80 -2.76
CA ALA A 20 -17.24 14.38 -3.12
C ALA A 20 -15.86 13.88 -2.67
N ALA A 21 -15.87 12.99 -1.68
CA ALA A 21 -14.68 12.43 -1.09
C ALA A 21 -14.00 11.54 -2.15
N ALA A 22 -12.70 11.67 -2.32
CA ALA A 22 -11.93 10.63 -2.96
C ALA A 22 -12.07 9.35 -2.11
N THR A 23 -12.88 8.38 -2.54
CA THR A 23 -12.79 7.00 -2.02
C THR A 23 -12.15 6.11 -3.09
N PRO A 24 -10.82 5.99 -3.05
CA PRO A 24 -10.06 5.17 -3.99
C PRO A 24 -9.73 3.77 -3.42
N LEU A 25 -10.31 3.43 -2.26
CA LEU A 25 -10.31 2.10 -1.68
C LEU A 25 -11.45 1.28 -2.30
N TYR A 26 -11.27 -0.03 -2.44
CA TYR A 26 -12.31 -0.87 -3.04
C TYR A 26 -13.28 -1.43 -1.99
N ASP A 27 -14.56 -1.52 -2.35
CA ASP A 27 -15.60 -2.17 -1.54
C ASP A 27 -15.59 -3.68 -1.77
N VAL A 28 -15.46 -4.12 -3.03
CA VAL A 28 -15.43 -5.54 -3.42
C VAL A 28 -14.37 -5.84 -4.47
N LYS A 29 -13.92 -7.10 -4.49
CA LYS A 29 -12.90 -7.63 -5.39
C LYS A 29 -13.52 -8.66 -6.35
N VAL A 30 -13.07 -8.64 -7.60
CA VAL A 30 -13.46 -9.60 -8.65
C VAL A 30 -12.23 -10.39 -9.10
N SER A 31 -12.38 -11.71 -9.22
CA SER A 31 -11.38 -12.61 -9.80
C SER A 31 -12.02 -13.85 -10.40
N GLN A 32 -11.64 -14.22 -11.63
CA GLN A 32 -12.19 -15.38 -12.34
C GLN A 32 -11.85 -16.73 -11.68
N ASP A 33 -10.78 -16.79 -10.88
CA ASP A 33 -10.32 -18.01 -10.19
C ASP A 33 -11.07 -18.31 -8.88
N GLY A 34 -12.04 -17.46 -8.50
CA GLY A 34 -12.82 -17.61 -7.28
C GLY A 34 -12.09 -17.20 -6.00
N SER A 35 -10.91 -16.58 -6.09
CA SER A 35 -10.15 -16.08 -4.93
C SER A 35 -10.65 -14.74 -4.37
N ALA A 36 -11.73 -14.19 -4.92
CA ALA A 36 -12.30 -12.87 -4.59
C ALA A 36 -13.79 -12.96 -4.25
N ASP A 37 -14.42 -11.81 -3.94
CA ASP A 37 -15.84 -11.74 -3.54
C ASP A 37 -16.80 -12.17 -4.66
N TYR A 38 -16.43 -11.87 -5.91
CA TYR A 38 -17.19 -12.24 -7.11
C TYR A 38 -16.29 -12.82 -8.21
N ALA A 39 -16.87 -13.68 -9.05
CA ALA A 39 -16.21 -14.20 -10.25
C ALA A 39 -16.55 -13.44 -11.54
N SER A 40 -17.57 -12.56 -11.49
CA SER A 40 -18.05 -11.74 -12.61
C SER A 40 -18.14 -10.27 -12.20
N ILE A 41 -17.78 -9.39 -13.13
CA ILE A 41 -17.84 -7.94 -12.93
C ILE A 41 -19.30 -7.47 -12.86
N GLN A 42 -20.18 -7.98 -13.72
CA GLN A 42 -21.59 -7.61 -13.69
C GLN A 42 -22.25 -8.03 -12.37
N GLN A 43 -21.92 -9.20 -11.82
CA GLN A 43 -22.43 -9.63 -10.52
C GLN A 43 -22.00 -8.68 -9.39
N ALA A 44 -20.76 -8.20 -9.40
CA ALA A 44 -20.28 -7.22 -8.44
C ALA A 44 -21.05 -5.88 -8.58
N ILE A 45 -21.28 -5.41 -9.81
CA ILE A 45 -22.09 -4.20 -10.08
C ILE A 45 -23.52 -4.38 -9.56
N ASP A 46 -24.16 -5.52 -9.85
CA ASP A 46 -25.54 -5.81 -9.45
C ASP A 46 -25.70 -5.95 -7.93
N SER A 47 -24.62 -6.30 -7.23
CA SER A 47 -24.59 -6.42 -5.77
C SER A 47 -24.50 -5.08 -5.04
N ALA A 48 -24.18 -4.00 -5.74
CA ALA A 48 -23.98 -2.68 -5.17
C ALA A 48 -25.26 -2.18 -4.46
N PRO A 49 -25.16 -1.68 -3.21
CA PRO A 49 -26.30 -1.09 -2.51
C PRO A 49 -26.89 0.08 -3.30
N GLN A 50 -28.22 0.19 -3.36
CA GLN A 50 -28.92 1.29 -4.06
C GLN A 50 -28.87 2.58 -3.23
N THR A 51 -27.69 3.20 -3.17
CA THR A 51 -27.39 4.45 -2.48
C THR A 51 -26.61 5.39 -3.39
N GLU A 52 -26.54 6.67 -3.03
CA GLU A 52 -25.74 7.67 -3.75
C GLU A 52 -24.22 7.57 -3.44
N GLN A 53 -23.82 6.66 -2.55
CA GLN A 53 -22.41 6.53 -2.18
C GLN A 53 -21.60 5.85 -3.30
N PRO A 54 -20.34 6.26 -3.53
CA PRO A 54 -19.41 5.54 -4.39
C PRO A 54 -19.39 4.05 -4.06
N TYR A 55 -19.37 3.21 -5.11
CA TYR A 55 -19.17 1.78 -4.99
C TYR A 55 -18.02 1.36 -5.90
N VAL A 56 -16.93 0.95 -5.28
CA VAL A 56 -15.63 0.75 -5.92
C VAL A 56 -15.34 -0.74 -6.05
N ILE A 57 -15.14 -1.19 -7.28
CA ILE A 57 -14.92 -2.59 -7.64
C ILE A 57 -13.50 -2.75 -8.13
N TYR A 58 -12.70 -3.53 -7.41
CA TYR A 58 -11.35 -3.88 -7.86
C TYR A 58 -11.36 -5.19 -8.65
N ILE A 59 -10.73 -5.18 -9.82
CA ILE A 59 -10.77 -6.28 -10.78
C ILE A 59 -9.35 -6.81 -10.98
N ARG A 60 -9.09 -8.04 -10.53
CA ARG A 60 -7.81 -8.73 -10.73
C ARG A 60 -7.52 -8.94 -12.20
N ASN A 61 -6.25 -9.13 -12.53
CA ASN A 61 -5.81 -9.52 -13.86
C ASN A 61 -6.59 -10.73 -14.39
N GLY A 62 -7.01 -10.68 -15.65
CA GLY A 62 -7.86 -11.68 -16.27
C GLY A 62 -8.55 -11.15 -17.52
N VAL A 63 -9.09 -12.06 -18.33
CA VAL A 63 -9.88 -11.73 -19.52
C VAL A 63 -11.34 -12.08 -19.24
N TYR A 64 -12.12 -11.05 -18.92
CA TYR A 64 -13.52 -11.12 -18.54
C TYR A 64 -14.40 -11.04 -19.78
N HIS A 65 -14.88 -12.20 -20.23
CA HIS A 65 -15.80 -12.32 -21.37
C HIS A 65 -17.23 -11.93 -20.97
N GLU A 66 -17.47 -10.64 -20.74
CA GLU A 66 -18.71 -10.08 -20.20
C GLU A 66 -19.19 -8.88 -21.01
N LYS A 67 -20.52 -8.75 -21.14
CA LYS A 67 -21.15 -7.48 -21.54
C LYS A 67 -21.65 -6.78 -20.29
N LEU A 68 -21.19 -5.56 -20.05
CA LEU A 68 -21.54 -4.80 -18.86
C LEU A 68 -22.60 -3.74 -19.16
N HIS A 69 -23.58 -3.64 -18.27
CA HIS A 69 -24.58 -2.58 -18.27
C HIS A 69 -24.61 -1.89 -16.90
N ILE A 70 -24.09 -0.67 -16.86
CA ILE A 70 -23.99 0.14 -15.66
C ILE A 70 -25.17 1.11 -15.63
N THR A 71 -26.09 0.88 -14.72
CA THR A 71 -27.29 1.73 -14.52
C THR A 71 -27.30 2.41 -13.15
N ARG A 72 -26.42 1.98 -12.24
CA ARG A 72 -26.24 2.60 -10.92
C ARG A 72 -25.23 3.75 -11.02
N PRO A 73 -25.54 4.96 -10.53
CA PRO A 73 -24.58 6.06 -10.42
C PRO A 73 -23.40 5.72 -9.50
N ASN A 74 -22.32 6.51 -9.58
CA ASN A 74 -21.17 6.43 -8.69
C ASN A 74 -20.52 5.03 -8.61
N ILE A 75 -20.48 4.31 -9.73
CA ILE A 75 -19.70 3.05 -9.86
C ILE A 75 -18.29 3.39 -10.30
N TYR A 76 -17.29 2.82 -9.61
CA TYR A 76 -15.88 2.97 -9.96
C TYR A 76 -15.23 1.61 -10.19
N LEU A 77 -14.79 1.34 -11.41
CA LEU A 77 -14.01 0.14 -11.74
C LEU A 77 -12.51 0.42 -11.69
N ILE A 78 -11.76 -0.38 -10.95
CA ILE A 78 -10.29 -0.29 -10.87
C ILE A 78 -9.72 -1.63 -11.31
N GLY A 79 -9.00 -1.68 -12.42
CA GLY A 79 -8.21 -2.85 -12.79
C GLY A 79 -6.86 -2.88 -12.07
N GLU A 80 -6.35 -4.09 -11.85
CA GLU A 80 -5.02 -4.35 -11.31
C GLU A 80 -3.92 -3.79 -12.22
N ASP A 81 -4.03 -4.09 -13.52
CA ASP A 81 -3.09 -3.68 -14.57
C ASP A 81 -3.88 -3.39 -15.85
N ARG A 82 -3.58 -2.24 -16.48
CA ARG A 82 -4.29 -1.77 -17.68
C ARG A 82 -4.31 -2.82 -18.78
N ASP A 83 -3.19 -3.48 -19.02
CA ASP A 83 -3.01 -4.35 -20.18
C ASP A 83 -3.41 -5.80 -19.88
N LYS A 84 -3.65 -6.16 -18.61
CA LYS A 84 -3.98 -7.54 -18.18
C LYS A 84 -5.36 -7.70 -17.58
N THR A 85 -6.00 -6.63 -17.15
CA THR A 85 -7.42 -6.64 -16.74
C THR A 85 -8.26 -6.24 -17.96
N VAL A 86 -8.79 -7.22 -18.69
CA VAL A 86 -9.46 -7.02 -19.97
C VAL A 86 -10.94 -7.38 -19.86
N ILE A 87 -11.82 -6.45 -20.24
CA ILE A 87 -13.27 -6.67 -20.35
C ILE A 87 -13.59 -6.77 -21.85
N THR A 88 -14.10 -7.91 -22.29
CA THR A 88 -14.30 -8.20 -23.71
C THR A 88 -15.62 -8.90 -24.00
N ALA A 89 -16.21 -8.55 -25.14
CA ALA A 89 -17.29 -9.30 -25.75
C ALA A 89 -17.16 -9.20 -27.27
N THR A 90 -17.53 -10.26 -27.97
CA THR A 90 -17.55 -10.27 -29.45
C THR A 90 -18.96 -9.96 -29.92
N THR A 91 -19.21 -8.74 -30.38
CA THR A 91 -20.50 -8.40 -30.98
C THR A 91 -20.33 -7.33 -32.05
N ALA A 92 -20.75 -7.61 -33.29
CA ALA A 92 -20.92 -6.61 -34.35
C ALA A 92 -22.41 -6.32 -34.59
N ASN A 93 -22.76 -5.17 -35.18
CA ASN A 93 -24.17 -4.77 -35.39
C ASN A 93 -25.03 -5.80 -36.11
N SER A 94 -24.48 -6.43 -37.17
CA SER A 94 -25.26 -7.36 -37.98
C SER A 94 -25.36 -8.76 -37.40
N MET A 95 -24.62 -9.04 -36.31
CA MET A 95 -24.82 -10.27 -35.55
C MET A 95 -26.22 -10.27 -34.95
N LEU A 96 -26.78 -11.46 -34.82
CA LEU A 96 -28.12 -11.67 -34.30
C LEU A 96 -28.05 -12.04 -32.80
N ASP A 97 -28.98 -11.51 -32.02
CA ASP A 97 -29.23 -11.98 -30.67
C ASP A 97 -29.97 -13.34 -30.67
N GLU A 98 -30.25 -13.87 -29.47
CA GLU A 98 -30.97 -15.13 -29.27
C GLU A 98 -32.37 -15.17 -29.92
N ASN A 99 -32.96 -14.00 -30.20
CA ASN A 99 -34.27 -13.86 -30.82
C ASN A 99 -34.18 -13.62 -32.35
N GLY A 100 -32.98 -13.73 -32.93
CA GLY A 100 -32.76 -13.51 -34.36
C GLY A 100 -32.79 -12.04 -34.77
N LYS A 101 -32.74 -11.09 -33.82
CA LYS A 101 -32.73 -9.66 -34.09
C LYS A 101 -31.29 -9.16 -34.14
N LYS A 102 -30.98 -8.29 -35.12
CA LYS A 102 -29.68 -7.62 -35.18
C LYS A 102 -29.41 -6.82 -33.92
N PHE A 103 -28.21 -6.95 -33.34
CA PHE A 103 -27.78 -6.12 -32.22
C PHE A 103 -27.83 -4.62 -32.57
N GLY A 104 -27.49 -4.26 -33.80
CA GLY A 104 -27.28 -2.86 -34.16
C GLY A 104 -25.99 -2.31 -33.52
N THR A 105 -25.58 -1.10 -33.93
CA THR A 105 -24.37 -0.47 -33.37
C THR A 105 -24.50 -0.28 -31.86
N PHE A 106 -25.68 0.17 -31.40
CA PHE A 106 -25.97 0.27 -29.97
C PHE A 106 -25.89 -1.08 -29.24
N GLY A 107 -26.45 -2.16 -29.80
CA GLY A 107 -26.38 -3.49 -29.18
C GLY A 107 -25.00 -4.12 -29.18
N SER A 108 -24.09 -3.63 -30.04
CA SER A 108 -22.74 -4.18 -30.20
C SER A 108 -21.78 -3.90 -29.04
N ARG A 109 -22.08 -2.89 -28.21
CA ARG A 109 -21.24 -2.46 -27.07
C ARG A 109 -20.81 -3.61 -26.15
N THR A 110 -19.54 -3.66 -25.78
CA THR A 110 -19.05 -4.49 -24.67
C THR A 110 -19.48 -3.89 -23.34
N VAL A 111 -19.20 -2.60 -23.12
CA VAL A 111 -19.56 -1.88 -21.89
C VAL A 111 -20.52 -0.75 -22.22
N SER A 112 -21.58 -0.63 -21.41
CA SER A 112 -22.60 0.41 -21.52
C SER A 112 -22.73 1.18 -20.20
N VAL A 113 -22.28 2.42 -20.20
CA VAL A 113 -22.46 3.35 -19.08
C VAL A 113 -23.76 4.13 -19.31
N ASP A 114 -24.81 3.80 -18.56
CA ASP A 114 -26.12 4.46 -18.59
C ASP A 114 -26.48 5.02 -17.20
N ALA A 115 -25.51 5.68 -16.57
CA ALA A 115 -25.63 6.29 -15.26
C ALA A 115 -24.66 7.49 -15.12
N THR A 116 -24.87 8.35 -14.13
CA THR A 116 -23.98 9.47 -13.85
C THR A 116 -22.78 9.08 -12.99
N ASP A 117 -21.71 9.86 -13.07
CA ASP A 117 -20.56 9.79 -12.16
C ASP A 117 -19.86 8.40 -12.16
N PHE A 118 -19.90 7.69 -13.29
CA PHE A 118 -19.14 6.46 -13.50
C PHE A 118 -17.65 6.77 -13.66
N SER A 119 -16.80 5.91 -13.09
CA SER A 119 -15.34 5.99 -13.26
C SER A 119 -14.73 4.65 -13.62
N ALA A 120 -13.65 4.65 -14.39
CA ALA A 120 -12.83 3.47 -14.65
C ALA A 120 -11.33 3.82 -14.70
N ARG A 121 -10.46 2.95 -14.17
CA ARG A 121 -9.01 3.06 -14.37
C ARG A 121 -8.27 1.74 -14.47
N SER A 122 -7.09 1.81 -15.08
CA SER A 122 -6.12 0.70 -15.17
C SER A 122 -6.74 -0.61 -15.67
N LEU A 123 -7.56 -0.53 -16.73
CA LEU A 123 -8.17 -1.68 -17.37
C LEU A 123 -8.31 -1.49 -18.88
N THR A 124 -8.55 -2.58 -19.60
CA THR A 124 -8.86 -2.58 -21.03
C THR A 124 -10.34 -2.90 -21.23
N ILE A 125 -11.02 -2.13 -22.09
CA ILE A 125 -12.33 -2.47 -22.63
C ILE A 125 -12.16 -2.70 -24.12
N GLU A 126 -12.49 -3.89 -24.59
CA GLU A 126 -12.40 -4.22 -26.01
C GLU A 126 -13.70 -4.82 -26.55
N ASN A 127 -13.89 -4.69 -27.86
CA ASN A 127 -14.83 -5.53 -28.57
C ASN A 127 -14.05 -6.52 -29.42
N GLY A 128 -14.13 -7.80 -29.05
CA GLY A 128 -13.41 -8.90 -29.68
C GLY A 128 -13.95 -9.30 -31.06
N PHE A 129 -14.63 -8.42 -31.78
CA PHE A 129 -15.01 -8.67 -33.18
C PHE A 129 -13.77 -8.60 -34.09
N ASP A 130 -13.42 -9.74 -34.67
CA ASP A 130 -12.32 -9.86 -35.62
C ASP A 130 -12.71 -9.29 -36.99
N PHE A 131 -12.54 -7.98 -37.13
CA PHE A 131 -12.84 -7.26 -38.36
C PHE A 131 -11.98 -7.75 -39.54
N PRO A 132 -10.63 -7.88 -39.46
CA PRO A 132 -9.83 -8.37 -40.59
C PRO A 132 -10.25 -9.77 -41.04
N ALA A 133 -10.46 -10.71 -40.12
CA ALA A 133 -10.92 -12.05 -40.49
C ALA A 133 -12.32 -12.02 -41.12
N ASN A 134 -13.21 -11.14 -40.66
CA ASN A 134 -14.52 -10.96 -41.28
C ASN A 134 -14.40 -10.42 -42.72
N GLN A 135 -13.50 -9.46 -42.97
CA GLN A 135 -13.30 -8.88 -44.29
C GLN A 135 -12.61 -9.83 -45.27
N ALA A 136 -11.76 -10.73 -44.77
CA ALA A 136 -11.12 -11.78 -45.57
C ALA A 136 -12.12 -12.85 -46.07
N LYS A 137 -13.33 -12.94 -45.50
CA LYS A 137 -14.37 -13.87 -45.97
C LYS A 137 -14.90 -13.46 -47.34
N SER A 138 -15.26 -14.46 -48.16
CA SER A 138 -15.94 -14.23 -49.44
C SER A 138 -17.23 -13.41 -49.27
N GLU A 139 -17.56 -12.57 -50.25
CA GLU A 139 -18.79 -11.75 -50.26
C GLU A 139 -20.09 -12.57 -50.12
N ASN A 140 -20.03 -13.84 -50.53
CA ASN A 140 -21.15 -14.78 -50.48
C ASN A 140 -21.11 -15.70 -49.25
N ASP A 141 -20.14 -15.56 -48.36
CA ASP A 141 -20.08 -16.32 -47.10
C ASP A 141 -21.25 -15.90 -46.19
N PRO A 142 -22.16 -16.82 -45.81
CA PRO A 142 -23.32 -16.49 -44.99
C PRO A 142 -22.97 -16.03 -43.57
N THR A 143 -21.74 -16.29 -43.11
CA THR A 143 -21.22 -15.87 -41.80
C THR A 143 -20.55 -14.50 -41.84
N ARG A 144 -20.35 -13.91 -43.03
CA ARG A 144 -19.76 -12.59 -43.19
C ARG A 144 -20.73 -11.52 -42.69
N GLN A 145 -20.28 -10.75 -41.70
CA GLN A 145 -21.01 -9.62 -41.15
C GLN A 145 -20.90 -8.44 -42.10
N ARG A 146 -22.05 -7.93 -42.56
CA ARG A 146 -22.11 -6.75 -43.44
C ARG A 146 -22.10 -5.43 -42.67
N GLY A 147 -22.61 -5.44 -41.43
CA GLY A 147 -22.43 -4.36 -40.47
C GLY A 147 -21.32 -4.74 -39.50
N THR A 148 -20.19 -4.03 -39.61
CA THR A 148 -18.88 -4.38 -39.02
C THR A 148 -18.45 -3.50 -37.83
N GLN A 149 -19.17 -2.43 -37.56
CA GLN A 149 -19.18 -1.71 -36.28
C GLN A 149 -19.33 -2.62 -35.06
N ALA A 150 -18.46 -2.40 -34.11
CA ALA A 150 -18.28 -3.23 -32.94
C ALA A 150 -17.84 -2.32 -31.78
N VAL A 151 -18.81 -1.77 -31.06
CA VAL A 151 -18.54 -0.79 -30.01
C VAL A 151 -17.85 -1.48 -28.83
N ALA A 152 -16.73 -0.94 -28.34
CA ALA A 152 -16.12 -1.36 -27.09
C ALA A 152 -16.84 -0.69 -25.92
N LEU A 153 -16.93 0.64 -25.95
CA LEU A 153 -17.52 1.45 -24.89
C LEU A 153 -18.62 2.37 -25.44
N LEU A 154 -19.80 2.33 -24.81
CA LEU A 154 -20.88 3.29 -25.00
C LEU A 154 -21.10 4.08 -23.70
N VAL A 155 -21.02 5.41 -23.79
CA VAL A 155 -21.66 6.33 -22.83
C VAL A 155 -23.06 6.64 -23.36
N SER A 156 -24.08 6.11 -22.71
CA SER A 156 -25.48 6.08 -23.14
C SER A 156 -26.23 7.37 -22.74
N HIS A 157 -27.54 7.39 -22.93
CA HIS A 157 -28.38 8.59 -22.78
C HIS A 157 -28.39 9.17 -21.36
N ASN A 158 -28.33 8.30 -20.34
CA ASN A 158 -28.25 8.71 -18.94
C ASN A 158 -26.80 8.86 -18.44
N GLY A 159 -25.82 8.65 -19.33
CA GLY A 159 -24.41 8.83 -19.02
C GLY A 159 -24.06 10.32 -18.93
N ASP A 160 -23.59 10.78 -17.77
CA ASP A 160 -22.98 12.09 -17.60
C ASP A 160 -21.84 12.00 -16.58
N LYS A 161 -20.81 12.83 -16.73
CA LYS A 161 -19.61 12.84 -15.91
C LYS A 161 -18.88 11.49 -15.84
N ALA A 162 -18.82 10.77 -16.96
CA ALA A 162 -18.11 9.49 -17.04
C ALA A 162 -16.58 9.73 -17.16
N GLN A 163 -15.78 9.14 -16.26
CA GLN A 163 -14.33 9.35 -16.17
C GLN A 163 -13.55 8.08 -16.49
N PHE A 164 -12.47 8.20 -17.26
CA PHE A 164 -11.61 7.10 -17.63
C PHE A 164 -10.15 7.56 -17.50
N LYS A 165 -9.35 6.85 -16.72
CA LYS A 165 -7.91 7.16 -16.57
C LYS A 165 -7.08 5.92 -16.75
N ASP A 166 -6.01 5.97 -17.54
CA ASP A 166 -5.15 4.79 -17.74
C ASP A 166 -5.98 3.59 -18.26
N VAL A 167 -6.82 3.83 -19.27
CA VAL A 167 -7.69 2.81 -19.88
C VAL A 167 -7.30 2.57 -21.34
N ASN A 168 -7.34 1.32 -21.77
CA ASN A 168 -7.30 0.99 -23.20
C ASN A 168 -8.72 0.75 -23.71
N LEU A 169 -9.07 1.37 -24.83
CA LEU A 169 -10.30 1.10 -25.59
C LEU A 169 -9.93 0.53 -26.95
N SER A 170 -10.31 -0.71 -27.22
CA SER A 170 -9.90 -1.42 -28.45
C SER A 170 -11.08 -1.96 -29.24
N SER A 171 -11.14 -1.60 -30.51
CA SER A 171 -11.88 -2.32 -31.53
C SER A 171 -11.34 -1.95 -32.92
N TYR A 172 -12.18 -2.06 -33.96
CA TYR A 172 -11.92 -1.58 -35.30
C TYR A 172 -12.88 -0.47 -35.68
N GLN A 173 -14.13 -0.77 -36.04
CA GLN A 173 -15.09 0.24 -36.44
C GLN A 173 -16.00 0.61 -35.25
N ASP A 174 -16.21 1.91 -35.04
CA ASP A 174 -17.07 2.46 -33.99
C ASP A 174 -16.63 2.10 -32.55
N THR A 175 -15.32 2.10 -32.24
CA THR A 175 -14.78 1.67 -30.92
C THR A 175 -15.45 2.38 -29.72
N LEU A 176 -15.54 3.71 -29.74
CA LEU A 176 -16.04 4.54 -28.64
C LEU A 176 -17.25 5.36 -29.09
N TYR A 177 -18.42 5.05 -28.51
CA TYR A 177 -19.67 5.75 -28.75
C TYR A 177 -20.03 6.67 -27.58
N LEU A 178 -19.99 7.99 -27.79
CA LEU A 178 -20.33 9.02 -26.81
C LEU A 178 -21.70 9.63 -27.13
N ARG A 179 -22.78 8.97 -26.68
CA ARG A 179 -24.13 9.33 -27.09
C ARG A 179 -24.69 10.57 -26.39
N ALA A 180 -24.37 10.79 -25.12
CA ALA A 180 -24.88 11.93 -24.35
C ALA A 180 -23.94 12.31 -23.21
N GLY A 181 -24.28 13.41 -22.54
CA GLY A 181 -23.58 13.94 -21.36
C GLY A 181 -22.13 14.29 -21.60
N ARG A 182 -21.38 14.35 -20.49
CA ARG A 182 -19.96 14.68 -20.45
C ARG A 182 -19.13 13.44 -20.17
N SER A 183 -17.97 13.36 -20.81
CA SER A 183 -16.98 12.33 -20.52
C SER A 183 -15.57 12.90 -20.48
N TYR A 184 -14.71 12.27 -19.69
CA TYR A 184 -13.32 12.66 -19.51
C TYR A 184 -12.41 11.46 -19.63
N PHE A 185 -11.41 11.53 -20.49
CA PHE A 185 -10.41 10.49 -20.70
C PHE A 185 -9.01 11.10 -20.49
N ASP A 186 -8.25 10.53 -19.57
CA ASP A 186 -6.89 10.97 -19.23
C ASP A 186 -5.90 9.80 -19.33
N ASN A 187 -4.70 10.05 -19.85
CA ASN A 187 -3.63 9.06 -19.94
C ASN A 187 -4.10 7.71 -20.52
N SER A 188 -4.96 7.73 -21.53
CA SER A 188 -5.64 6.55 -22.06
C SER A 188 -5.18 6.23 -23.49
N ARG A 189 -5.50 5.03 -23.96
CA ARG A 189 -5.22 4.61 -25.33
C ARG A 189 -6.52 4.20 -26.02
N ILE A 190 -6.83 4.82 -27.16
CA ILE A 190 -8.05 4.54 -27.93
C ILE A 190 -7.65 4.14 -29.34
N GLU A 191 -8.02 2.94 -29.77
CA GLU A 191 -7.66 2.43 -31.09
C GLU A 191 -8.84 2.00 -31.95
N GLY A 192 -8.71 2.21 -33.25
CA GLY A 192 -9.69 1.77 -34.22
C GLY A 192 -9.37 2.22 -35.65
N THR A 193 -10.40 2.19 -36.49
CA THR A 193 -10.32 2.38 -37.93
C THR A 193 -11.33 3.43 -38.40
N VAL A 194 -12.55 3.01 -38.73
CA VAL A 194 -13.62 3.90 -39.20
C VAL A 194 -14.41 4.41 -38.01
N ASP A 195 -14.53 5.73 -37.90
CA ASP A 195 -15.39 6.46 -36.96
C ASP A 195 -15.19 6.01 -35.50
N PHE A 196 -13.95 5.68 -35.12
CA PHE A 196 -13.74 4.95 -33.89
C PHE A 196 -13.94 5.79 -32.61
N ILE A 197 -14.10 7.11 -32.74
CA ILE A 197 -14.61 8.00 -31.69
C ILE A 197 -15.77 8.82 -32.25
N PHE A 198 -17.00 8.52 -31.86
CA PHE A 198 -18.18 9.12 -32.49
C PHE A 198 -19.30 9.38 -31.50
N GLY A 199 -20.25 10.24 -31.88
CA GLY A 199 -21.42 10.52 -31.05
C GLY A 199 -21.75 12.00 -30.87
N HIS A 200 -22.77 12.26 -30.05
CA HIS A 200 -23.29 13.60 -29.79
C HIS A 200 -22.69 14.28 -28.57
N GLY A 201 -22.18 13.49 -27.61
CA GLY A 201 -21.77 13.96 -26.29
C GLY A 201 -20.57 14.91 -26.31
N THR A 202 -20.32 15.52 -25.17
CA THR A 202 -19.14 16.35 -24.94
C THR A 202 -18.07 15.49 -24.29
N ALA A 203 -16.89 15.39 -24.90
CA ALA A 203 -15.76 14.67 -24.32
C ALA A 203 -14.50 15.51 -24.33
N LEU A 204 -13.78 15.49 -23.21
CA LEU A 204 -12.40 15.92 -23.13
C LEU A 204 -11.51 14.68 -23.06
N ILE A 205 -10.66 14.51 -24.06
CA ILE A 205 -9.66 13.44 -24.13
C ILE A 205 -8.30 14.12 -24.05
N GLU A 206 -7.51 13.83 -23.02
CA GLU A 206 -6.21 14.47 -22.83
C GLU A 206 -5.10 13.52 -22.43
N ASN A 207 -3.85 13.92 -22.70
CA ASN A 207 -2.64 13.13 -22.43
C ASN A 207 -2.69 11.69 -22.98
N SER A 208 -3.47 11.48 -24.04
CA SER A 208 -3.88 10.14 -24.50
C SER A 208 -3.32 9.81 -25.86
N GLU A 209 -3.13 8.52 -26.13
CA GLU A 209 -2.73 7.99 -27.42
C GLU A 209 -3.96 7.57 -28.24
N ILE A 210 -4.06 8.08 -29.46
CA ILE A 210 -5.15 7.81 -30.40
C ILE A 210 -4.56 7.04 -31.57
N VAL A 211 -4.86 5.75 -31.68
CA VAL A 211 -4.14 4.82 -32.57
C VAL A 211 -4.99 4.43 -33.76
N ALA A 212 -4.54 4.82 -34.95
CA ALA A 212 -5.08 4.36 -36.21
C ALA A 212 -4.60 2.93 -36.52
N ARG A 213 -5.52 2.00 -36.73
CA ARG A 213 -5.20 0.58 -37.01
C ARG A 213 -5.05 0.30 -38.49
N TYR A 214 -4.31 -0.74 -38.83
CA TYR A 214 -4.18 -1.18 -40.21
C TYR A 214 -5.41 -1.98 -40.66
N ARG A 215 -5.72 -1.84 -41.95
CA ARG A 215 -6.75 -2.61 -42.66
C ARG A 215 -6.20 -3.03 -44.03
N ASP A 216 -6.21 -4.32 -44.29
CA ASP A 216 -5.77 -4.91 -45.54
C ASP A 216 -6.85 -4.89 -46.64
N ASP A 217 -8.10 -4.63 -46.25
CA ASP A 217 -9.24 -4.48 -47.15
C ASP A 217 -9.42 -3.05 -47.72
N GLY A 218 -8.46 -2.16 -47.44
CA GLY A 218 -8.41 -0.82 -47.99
C GLY A 218 -8.22 -0.80 -49.51
N LYS A 219 -8.99 0.05 -50.20
CA LYS A 219 -8.82 0.25 -51.65
C LYS A 219 -7.80 1.36 -51.92
N ALA A 220 -6.99 1.19 -52.96
CA ALA A 220 -6.04 2.21 -53.38
C ALA A 220 -6.77 3.54 -53.66
N GLY A 221 -6.31 4.62 -53.01
CA GLY A 221 -6.90 5.95 -53.12
C GLY A 221 -8.14 6.20 -52.24
N GLU A 222 -8.57 5.23 -51.43
CA GLU A 222 -9.62 5.42 -50.41
C GLU A 222 -8.99 5.52 -49.00
N PRO A 223 -9.53 6.34 -48.09
CA PRO A 223 -9.11 6.37 -46.69
C PRO A 223 -9.29 5.01 -46.01
N LEU A 224 -8.34 4.62 -45.16
CA LEU A 224 -8.46 3.43 -44.30
C LEU A 224 -9.42 3.65 -43.13
N GLY A 225 -9.57 4.90 -42.68
CA GLY A 225 -10.44 5.24 -41.58
C GLY A 225 -10.50 6.72 -41.25
N TYR A 226 -11.23 7.02 -40.18
CA TYR A 226 -11.47 8.35 -39.66
C TYR A 226 -11.44 8.26 -38.15
N LEU A 227 -10.66 9.13 -37.52
CA LEU A 227 -10.53 9.14 -36.06
C LEU A 227 -11.87 9.48 -35.41
N THR A 228 -12.51 10.54 -35.90
CA THR A 228 -13.74 11.05 -35.30
C THR A 228 -14.93 11.09 -36.26
N ALA A 229 -16.12 10.86 -35.72
CA ALA A 229 -17.38 11.10 -36.41
C ALA A 229 -18.39 11.80 -35.48
N PRO A 230 -18.16 13.08 -35.15
CA PRO A 230 -19.03 13.81 -34.22
C PRO A 230 -20.39 14.12 -34.84
N ALA A 231 -21.43 14.00 -34.01
CA ALA A 231 -22.83 14.35 -34.28
C ALA A 231 -23.35 15.39 -33.28
N THR A 232 -22.44 16.16 -32.69
CA THR A 232 -22.73 17.20 -31.71
C THR A 232 -23.80 18.15 -32.25
N ASN A 233 -24.85 18.39 -31.46
CA ASN A 233 -25.88 19.35 -31.84
C ASN A 233 -25.27 20.76 -31.91
N ILE A 234 -25.72 21.58 -32.87
CA ILE A 234 -25.22 22.95 -33.07
C ILE A 234 -25.33 23.83 -31.82
N ASP A 235 -26.31 23.58 -30.95
CA ASP A 235 -26.54 24.32 -29.71
C ASP A 235 -25.59 23.92 -28.57
N SER A 236 -24.91 22.77 -28.69
CA SER A 236 -23.90 22.34 -27.72
C SER A 236 -22.54 22.95 -28.08
N PRO A 237 -21.92 23.77 -27.21
CA PRO A 237 -20.72 24.54 -27.57
C PRO A 237 -19.47 23.67 -27.83
N PHE A 238 -19.40 22.50 -27.20
CA PHE A 238 -18.28 21.56 -27.32
C PHE A 238 -18.80 20.14 -27.58
N GLY A 239 -18.12 19.44 -28.48
CA GLY A 239 -18.26 18.02 -28.79
C GLY A 239 -17.02 17.26 -28.35
N LEU A 240 -16.25 16.76 -29.31
CA LEU A 240 -15.07 15.94 -29.07
C LEU A 240 -13.79 16.80 -29.03
N VAL A 241 -13.23 17.03 -27.85
CA VAL A 241 -12.02 17.85 -27.67
C VAL A 241 -10.84 16.99 -27.25
N PHE A 242 -9.73 17.13 -27.97
CA PHE A 242 -8.47 16.43 -27.73
C PHE A 242 -7.41 17.44 -27.30
N LYS A 243 -6.72 17.19 -26.19
CA LYS A 243 -5.65 18.06 -25.66
C LYS A 243 -4.38 17.27 -25.36
N HIS A 244 -3.22 17.71 -25.82
CA HIS A 244 -1.94 17.04 -25.52
C HIS A 244 -1.93 15.54 -25.90
N CYS A 245 -2.72 15.17 -26.92
CA CYS A 245 -2.81 13.80 -27.40
C CYS A 245 -1.74 13.48 -28.44
N HIS A 246 -1.39 12.21 -28.54
CA HIS A 246 -0.52 11.67 -29.59
C HIS A 246 -1.36 10.83 -30.55
N LEU A 247 -1.42 11.26 -31.81
CA LEU A 247 -2.16 10.60 -32.88
C LEU A 247 -1.16 9.72 -33.63
N THR A 248 -1.14 8.44 -33.29
CA THR A 248 -0.18 7.44 -33.77
C THR A 248 -0.87 6.42 -34.66
N LYS A 249 -0.09 5.54 -35.28
CA LYS A 249 -0.59 4.52 -36.21
C LYS A 249 0.12 3.19 -36.00
N GLU A 250 -0.58 2.10 -36.29
CA GLU A 250 0.04 0.79 -36.42
C GLU A 250 1.05 0.78 -37.59
N ALA A 251 2.08 -0.07 -37.50
CA ALA A 251 3.24 -0.03 -38.40
C ALA A 251 2.92 -0.07 -39.89
N ASN A 252 1.85 -0.77 -40.30
CA ASN A 252 1.47 -0.95 -41.71
C ASN A 252 0.54 0.15 -42.24
N VAL A 253 0.16 1.14 -41.42
CA VAL A 253 -0.73 2.23 -41.85
C VAL A 253 0.04 3.20 -42.76
N PRO A 254 -0.38 3.40 -44.02
CA PRO A 254 0.28 4.31 -44.94
C PRO A 254 0.15 5.78 -44.52
N ALA A 255 1.06 6.63 -45.00
CA ALA A 255 0.90 8.08 -44.91
C ALA A 255 -0.37 8.54 -45.64
N GLY A 256 -0.99 9.62 -45.16
CA GLY A 256 -2.18 10.24 -45.77
C GLY A 256 -3.37 9.29 -45.92
N SER A 257 -3.54 8.32 -45.03
CA SER A 257 -4.59 7.29 -45.13
C SER A 257 -5.76 7.46 -44.14
N TYR A 258 -5.65 8.40 -43.19
CA TYR A 258 -6.64 8.64 -42.14
C TYR A 258 -7.10 10.09 -42.07
N GLY A 259 -8.41 10.28 -41.92
CA GLY A 259 -8.99 11.59 -41.63
C GLY A 259 -9.06 11.86 -40.13
N LEU A 260 -8.82 13.11 -39.71
CA LEU A 260 -9.07 13.59 -38.35
C LEU A 260 -10.54 13.41 -37.96
N GLY A 261 -11.44 13.63 -38.91
CA GLY A 261 -12.85 13.36 -38.71
C GLY A 261 -13.73 13.65 -39.92
N ARG A 262 -14.99 13.22 -39.80
CA ARG A 262 -16.05 13.46 -40.79
C ARG A 262 -17.40 13.73 -40.11
N PRO A 263 -18.28 14.57 -40.68
CA PRO A 263 -19.48 15.04 -39.97
C PRO A 263 -20.60 14.01 -40.00
N TRP A 264 -20.81 13.34 -38.87
CA TRP A 264 -21.90 12.38 -38.77
C TRP A 264 -23.22 13.10 -38.48
N HIS A 265 -24.13 13.04 -39.45
CA HIS A 265 -25.53 13.45 -39.27
C HIS A 265 -26.39 12.19 -39.13
N PRO A 266 -26.74 11.76 -37.89
CA PRO A 266 -27.42 10.50 -37.67
C PRO A 266 -28.80 10.48 -38.31
N THR A 267 -29.23 9.33 -38.81
CA THR A 267 -30.61 9.16 -39.29
C THR A 267 -31.58 9.20 -38.11
N THR A 268 -32.25 10.33 -37.95
CA THR A 268 -33.16 10.65 -36.84
C THR A 268 -34.60 10.63 -37.33
N LYS A 269 -35.53 10.26 -36.45
CA LYS A 269 -36.97 10.35 -36.72
C LYS A 269 -37.48 11.71 -36.23
N PHE A 270 -37.96 12.51 -37.17
CA PHE A 270 -38.62 13.79 -36.94
C PHE A 270 -40.14 13.65 -37.15
N ALA A 271 -40.87 14.75 -36.92
CA ALA A 271 -42.31 14.79 -37.19
C ALA A 271 -42.65 14.62 -38.68
N ASP A 272 -41.74 15.05 -39.57
CA ASP A 272 -41.90 15.11 -41.02
C ASP A 272 -41.15 14.00 -41.78
N GLY A 273 -40.45 13.10 -41.09
CA GLY A 273 -39.79 11.97 -41.74
C GLY A 273 -38.68 11.33 -40.92
N ARG A 274 -37.92 10.44 -41.57
CA ARG A 274 -36.72 9.82 -41.00
C ARG A 274 -35.53 10.04 -41.93
N TYR A 275 -34.64 10.94 -41.56
CA TYR A 275 -33.52 11.41 -42.39
C TYR A 275 -32.34 11.88 -41.53
N ALA A 276 -31.22 12.20 -42.16
CA ALA A 276 -30.01 12.69 -41.49
C ALA A 276 -30.28 14.02 -40.77
N ASP A 277 -30.00 14.09 -39.47
CA ASP A 277 -30.31 15.24 -38.63
C ASP A 277 -29.55 16.50 -39.08
N PRO A 278 -30.23 17.56 -39.57
CA PRO A 278 -29.57 18.77 -40.05
C PRO A 278 -28.91 19.58 -38.92
N ASN A 279 -29.35 19.41 -37.67
CA ASN A 279 -28.82 20.15 -36.52
C ASN A 279 -27.63 19.45 -35.85
N ALA A 280 -27.29 18.22 -36.27
CA ALA A 280 -26.12 17.48 -35.82
C ALA A 280 -24.82 17.97 -36.52
N ILE A 281 -24.52 19.26 -36.37
CA ILE A 281 -23.31 19.89 -36.92
C ILE A 281 -22.13 19.60 -35.97
N GLY A 282 -21.49 18.45 -36.18
CA GLY A 282 -20.46 17.91 -35.30
C GLY A 282 -19.34 18.88 -34.94
N HIS A 283 -18.85 18.79 -33.69
CA HIS A 283 -17.70 19.52 -33.19
C HIS A 283 -16.55 18.58 -32.84
N SER A 284 -15.37 18.86 -33.39
CA SER A 284 -14.13 18.19 -33.02
C SER A 284 -12.97 19.20 -33.01
N ALA A 285 -12.16 19.19 -31.95
CA ALA A 285 -11.03 20.09 -31.81
C ALA A 285 -9.77 19.35 -31.33
N PHE A 286 -8.64 19.55 -32.00
CA PHE A 286 -7.33 19.02 -31.60
C PHE A 286 -6.42 20.17 -31.15
N ILE A 287 -5.98 20.16 -29.90
CA ILE A 287 -5.24 21.26 -29.26
C ILE A 287 -3.93 20.70 -28.70
N ASP A 288 -2.80 21.25 -29.15
CA ASP A 288 -1.46 20.82 -28.75
C ASP A 288 -1.22 19.31 -28.98
N CYS A 289 -1.81 18.75 -30.04
CA CYS A 289 -1.69 17.33 -30.37
C CYS A 289 -0.50 17.06 -31.31
N GLN A 290 0.20 15.96 -31.10
CA GLN A 290 1.21 15.46 -32.04
C GLN A 290 0.55 14.50 -33.04
N MET A 291 0.77 14.69 -34.34
CA MET A 291 0.17 13.95 -35.44
C MET A 291 1.22 13.25 -36.30
N ASP A 292 1.11 11.94 -36.45
CA ASP A 292 1.92 11.19 -37.41
C ASP A 292 1.37 11.29 -38.86
N ASP A 293 2.16 10.89 -39.84
CA ASP A 293 1.98 11.19 -41.28
C ASP A 293 0.75 10.54 -41.94
N HIS A 294 0.10 9.60 -41.26
CA HIS A 294 -1.15 8.99 -41.73
C HIS A 294 -2.30 9.98 -41.81
N ILE A 295 -2.24 11.10 -41.08
CA ILE A 295 -3.29 12.12 -41.08
C ILE A 295 -3.23 12.98 -42.34
N TYR A 296 -4.29 12.96 -43.16
CA TYR A 296 -4.40 13.84 -44.33
C TYR A 296 -5.22 15.12 -44.10
N GLY A 297 -6.07 15.16 -43.07
CA GLY A 297 -6.96 16.30 -42.79
C GLY A 297 -8.39 15.85 -42.47
N TRP A 298 -9.39 16.64 -42.87
CA TRP A 298 -10.81 16.36 -42.61
C TRP A 298 -11.51 15.84 -43.86
N ASP A 299 -12.62 15.11 -43.70
CA ASP A 299 -13.37 14.56 -44.84
C ASP A 299 -14.89 14.75 -44.68
N LYS A 300 -15.62 14.55 -45.78
CA LYS A 300 -17.07 14.60 -45.87
C LYS A 300 -17.71 13.27 -45.46
N MET A 301 -18.98 13.31 -45.08
CA MET A 301 -19.78 12.11 -44.84
C MET A 301 -21.11 12.21 -45.58
N SER A 302 -21.61 11.08 -46.09
CA SER A 302 -22.93 11.05 -46.74
C SER A 302 -24.03 10.59 -45.79
N GLY A 303 -25.21 11.17 -45.94
CA GLY A 303 -26.44 10.73 -45.29
C GLY A 303 -27.60 10.58 -46.28
N LYS A 304 -28.82 10.51 -45.73
CA LYS A 304 -30.07 10.52 -46.48
C LYS A 304 -30.87 11.77 -46.14
N ASP A 305 -31.31 12.52 -47.12
CA ASP A 305 -32.17 13.69 -46.90
C ASP A 305 -33.64 13.29 -46.62
N ILE A 306 -34.51 14.28 -46.43
CA ILE A 306 -35.95 14.08 -46.17
C ILE A 306 -36.67 13.29 -47.27
N LYS A 307 -36.12 13.27 -48.50
CA LYS A 307 -36.65 12.52 -49.64
C LYS A 307 -36.03 11.12 -49.79
N GLY A 308 -35.06 10.77 -48.95
CA GLY A 308 -34.31 9.51 -49.03
C GLY A 308 -33.18 9.51 -50.07
N GLU A 309 -32.85 10.68 -50.63
CA GLU A 309 -31.75 10.87 -51.58
C GLU A 309 -30.42 11.03 -50.83
N LYS A 310 -29.30 10.77 -51.53
CA LYS A 310 -27.96 10.89 -50.93
C LYS A 310 -27.60 12.38 -50.81
N ILE A 311 -27.30 12.83 -49.59
CA ILE A 311 -26.76 14.16 -49.30
C ILE A 311 -25.32 14.02 -48.76
N TRP A 312 -24.48 15.03 -49.02
CA TRP A 312 -23.12 15.12 -48.47
C TRP A 312 -23.02 16.27 -47.49
N PHE A 313 -22.43 16.00 -46.33
CA PHE A 313 -22.09 16.97 -45.32
C PHE A 313 -20.58 17.17 -45.35
N TYR A 314 -20.14 18.41 -45.43
CA TYR A 314 -18.75 18.74 -45.69
C TYR A 314 -18.04 19.32 -44.45
N PRO A 315 -16.72 19.12 -44.33
CA PRO A 315 -15.96 19.58 -43.16
C PRO A 315 -16.00 21.10 -42.97
N GLN A 316 -16.05 21.89 -44.06
CA GLN A 316 -16.14 23.35 -43.96
C GLN A 316 -17.46 23.87 -43.37
N ASP A 317 -18.53 23.07 -43.42
CA ASP A 317 -19.83 23.39 -42.82
C ASP A 317 -19.95 22.82 -41.39
N SER A 318 -18.88 22.17 -40.91
CA SER A 318 -18.79 21.52 -39.61
C SER A 318 -17.93 22.34 -38.64
N ARG A 319 -17.87 21.95 -37.36
CA ARG A 319 -17.09 22.66 -36.33
C ARG A 319 -15.80 21.90 -36.03
N PHE A 320 -14.96 21.76 -37.05
CA PHE A 320 -13.68 21.07 -36.97
C PHE A 320 -12.55 22.07 -36.80
N TRP A 321 -11.65 21.81 -35.86
CA TRP A 321 -10.66 22.79 -35.43
C TRP A 321 -9.33 22.14 -35.04
N GLU A 322 -8.25 22.86 -35.31
CA GLU A 322 -6.91 22.54 -34.81
C GLU A 322 -6.31 23.75 -34.08
N TYR A 323 -5.42 23.52 -33.13
CA TYR A 323 -4.63 24.57 -32.50
C TYR A 323 -3.28 24.02 -32.07
N GLN A 324 -2.20 24.60 -32.59
CA GLN A 324 -0.83 24.22 -32.21
C GLN A 324 -0.53 22.71 -32.34
N SER A 325 -1.22 22.02 -33.26
CA SER A 325 -0.87 20.66 -33.65
C SER A 325 0.55 20.61 -34.22
N SER A 326 1.27 19.53 -33.96
CA SER A 326 2.66 19.31 -34.40
C SER A 326 2.86 17.92 -34.98
N GLY A 327 4.03 17.61 -35.53
CA GLY A 327 4.33 16.31 -36.16
C GLY A 327 4.12 16.29 -37.68
N SER A 328 4.43 15.16 -38.30
CA SER A 328 4.44 14.97 -39.76
C SER A 328 3.04 15.05 -40.40
N GLY A 329 1.97 14.76 -39.66
CA GLY A 329 0.58 14.86 -40.10
C GLY A 329 -0.07 16.23 -39.86
N ALA A 330 0.62 17.18 -39.19
CA ALA A 330 0.10 18.51 -38.85
C ALA A 330 0.37 19.53 -39.96
N ALA A 331 -0.20 19.28 -41.15
CA ALA A 331 -0.08 20.19 -42.29
C ALA A 331 -1.02 21.41 -42.17
N LYS A 332 -0.51 22.62 -42.48
CA LYS A 332 -1.34 23.83 -42.57
C LYS A 332 -1.97 23.96 -43.95
N SER A 333 -3.29 24.17 -44.02
CA SER A 333 -4.02 24.39 -45.28
C SER A 333 -5.37 25.07 -45.03
N ASP A 334 -5.96 25.69 -46.07
CA ASP A 334 -7.29 26.31 -45.97
C ASP A 334 -8.40 25.31 -45.64
N THR A 335 -8.17 24.02 -45.92
CA THR A 335 -9.08 22.91 -45.58
C THR A 335 -8.91 22.38 -44.16
N ARG A 336 -7.99 22.98 -43.38
CA ARG A 336 -7.67 22.62 -41.99
C ARG A 336 -7.71 23.86 -41.10
N PRO A 337 -8.91 24.32 -40.73
CA PRO A 337 -9.09 25.57 -40.00
C PRO A 337 -8.45 25.52 -38.61
N GLU A 338 -7.66 26.55 -38.28
CA GLU A 338 -7.03 26.73 -36.98
C GLU A 338 -7.81 27.71 -36.07
N LEU A 339 -7.84 27.43 -34.77
CA LEU A 339 -8.29 28.40 -33.77
C LEU A 339 -7.27 29.54 -33.64
N SER A 340 -7.76 30.76 -33.42
CA SER A 340 -6.92 31.82 -32.86
C SER A 340 -6.59 31.56 -31.39
N SER A 341 -5.51 32.14 -30.87
CA SER A 341 -5.17 32.03 -29.44
C SER A 341 -6.29 32.50 -28.51
N ALA A 342 -7.08 33.52 -28.91
CA ALA A 342 -8.23 33.99 -28.14
C ALA A 342 -9.39 32.98 -28.12
N GLN A 343 -9.57 32.20 -29.19
CA GLN A 343 -10.54 31.10 -29.22
C GLN A 343 -10.02 29.91 -28.41
N ALA A 344 -8.74 29.52 -28.59
CA ALA A 344 -8.11 28.43 -27.85
C ALA A 344 -8.13 28.65 -26.33
N ALA A 345 -7.98 29.90 -25.86
CA ALA A 345 -8.09 30.25 -24.44
C ALA A 345 -9.47 29.92 -23.81
N LYS A 346 -10.51 29.68 -24.62
CA LYS A 346 -11.83 29.23 -24.15
C LYS A 346 -11.91 27.72 -23.90
N TYR A 347 -10.96 26.93 -24.40
CA TYR A 347 -10.92 25.47 -24.26
C TYR A 347 -10.26 25.05 -22.92
N THR A 348 -10.77 25.60 -21.82
CA THR A 348 -10.42 25.16 -20.46
C THR A 348 -11.27 23.95 -20.08
N THR A 349 -10.77 23.09 -19.19
CA THR A 349 -11.52 21.95 -18.65
C THR A 349 -12.88 22.40 -18.09
N GLN A 350 -12.90 23.52 -17.35
CA GLN A 350 -14.11 24.10 -16.80
C GLN A 350 -15.14 24.49 -17.87
N ASN A 351 -14.72 25.05 -19.00
CA ASN A 351 -15.65 25.44 -20.07
C ASN A 351 -16.13 24.23 -20.87
N ILE A 352 -15.23 23.31 -21.21
CA ILE A 352 -15.56 22.11 -22.00
C ILE A 352 -16.54 21.23 -21.23
N LEU A 353 -16.28 21.03 -19.93
CA LEU A 353 -17.07 20.15 -19.08
C LEU A 353 -18.19 20.89 -18.32
N SER A 354 -18.53 22.12 -18.73
CA SER A 354 -19.63 22.90 -18.16
C SER A 354 -19.57 23.00 -16.62
N GLY A 355 -18.40 23.32 -16.09
CA GLY A 355 -18.12 23.49 -14.66
C GLY A 355 -17.81 22.20 -13.91
N TRP A 356 -17.97 21.02 -14.52
CA TRP A 356 -17.57 19.77 -13.90
C TRP A 356 -16.04 19.66 -13.84
N ALA A 357 -15.53 19.34 -12.65
CA ALA A 357 -14.13 19.03 -12.41
C ALA A 357 -14.01 17.52 -12.17
N PRO A 358 -13.43 16.77 -13.13
CA PRO A 358 -13.01 15.39 -12.90
C PRO A 358 -12.12 15.29 -11.65
N ASP A 359 -12.30 14.23 -10.88
CA ASP A 359 -11.65 13.99 -9.58
C ASP A 359 -10.91 12.65 -9.51
N ILE A 360 -10.91 11.87 -10.60
CA ILE A 360 -10.03 10.70 -10.76
C ILE A 360 -8.54 11.08 -10.76
N SER A 361 -8.25 12.33 -11.08
CA SER A 361 -6.96 13.01 -10.93
C SER A 361 -7.16 14.26 -10.10
N LEU A 362 -6.23 14.53 -9.20
CA LEU A 362 -6.22 15.77 -8.43
C LEU A 362 -5.86 16.97 -9.32
N GLY A 363 -6.58 18.07 -9.16
CA GLY A 363 -6.37 19.30 -9.91
C GLY A 363 -5.08 20.05 -9.55
N GLU A 364 -4.74 21.07 -10.32
CA GLU A 364 -3.46 21.78 -10.23
C GLU A 364 -3.21 22.47 -8.88
N LYS A 365 -4.27 22.82 -8.15
CA LYS A 365 -4.17 23.48 -6.83
C LYS A 365 -4.11 22.50 -5.66
N SER A 366 -4.11 21.20 -5.93
CA SER A 366 -4.10 20.18 -4.89
C SER A 366 -2.72 20.08 -4.24
N VAL A 367 -2.72 20.21 -2.91
CA VAL A 367 -1.50 20.23 -2.09
C VAL A 367 -1.69 19.29 -0.91
N LEU A 368 -0.67 18.48 -0.61
CA LEU A 368 -0.59 17.73 0.64
C LEU A 368 0.24 18.54 1.64
N SER A 369 -0.27 18.69 2.86
CA SER A 369 0.43 19.30 3.99
C SER A 369 0.35 18.36 5.19
N GLY A 370 1.40 18.29 5.99
CA GLY A 370 1.36 17.47 7.20
C GLY A 370 2.55 17.70 8.11
N GLN A 371 2.47 17.12 9.30
CA GLN A 371 3.56 17.02 10.27
C GLN A 371 3.97 15.56 10.43
N VAL A 372 5.29 15.35 10.48
CA VAL A 372 5.89 14.10 10.90
C VAL A 372 6.19 14.18 12.38
N THR A 373 5.54 13.32 13.17
CA THR A 373 5.73 13.25 14.62
C THR A 373 6.31 11.89 14.99
N HIS A 374 7.55 11.86 15.48
CA HIS A 374 8.21 10.61 15.86
C HIS A 374 9.40 10.86 16.82
N ALA A 375 9.41 10.19 17.99
CA ALA A 375 10.37 10.46 19.07
C ALA A 375 11.85 10.30 18.70
N SER A 376 12.16 9.34 17.82
CA SER A 376 13.55 9.00 17.45
C SER A 376 13.95 9.44 16.04
N MET A 377 13.09 10.17 15.33
CA MET A 377 13.35 10.53 13.93
C MET A 377 14.23 11.78 13.85
N ALA A 378 15.24 11.75 12.98
CA ALA A 378 16.02 12.94 12.67
C ALA A 378 15.31 13.80 11.62
N PHE A 379 15.33 15.12 11.81
CA PHE A 379 14.84 16.09 10.82
C PHE A 379 15.97 16.97 10.30
N PRO A 380 15.92 17.44 9.03
CA PRO A 380 14.85 17.23 8.05
C PRO A 380 14.82 15.82 7.44
N ALA A 381 13.63 15.20 7.42
CA ALA A 381 13.40 13.88 6.86
C ALA A 381 12.91 13.98 5.40
N VAL A 382 13.18 12.96 4.59
CA VAL A 382 12.66 12.87 3.22
C VAL A 382 11.25 12.33 3.25
N VAL A 383 10.32 13.01 2.60
CA VAL A 383 8.93 12.60 2.47
C VAL A 383 8.66 12.25 1.01
N THR A 384 8.26 11.01 0.75
CA THR A 384 7.83 10.56 -0.58
C THR A 384 6.35 10.25 -0.55
N VAL A 385 5.59 10.95 -1.39
CA VAL A 385 4.16 10.70 -1.61
C VAL A 385 4.03 9.87 -2.89
N LYS A 386 3.34 8.74 -2.80
CA LYS A 386 3.05 7.85 -3.92
C LYS A 386 1.54 7.73 -4.10
N ASP A 387 1.08 7.87 -5.32
CA ASP A 387 -0.33 7.69 -5.66
C ASP A 387 -0.65 6.23 -6.04
N SER A 388 -1.92 5.96 -6.32
CA SER A 388 -2.40 4.61 -6.64
C SER A 388 -2.04 4.10 -8.04
N LEU A 389 -1.40 4.94 -8.86
CA LEU A 389 -0.84 4.60 -10.17
C LEU A 389 0.70 4.55 -10.13
N GLY A 390 1.32 4.77 -8.97
CA GLY A 390 2.77 4.75 -8.80
C GLY A 390 3.46 6.08 -9.11
N LYS A 391 2.71 7.15 -9.43
CA LYS A 391 3.28 8.50 -9.56
C LYS A 391 3.81 8.92 -8.19
N THR A 392 5.03 9.45 -8.18
CA THR A 392 5.68 9.90 -6.95
C THR A 392 6.01 11.37 -7.01
N THR A 393 5.99 12.01 -5.84
CA THR A 393 6.57 13.32 -5.59
C THR A 393 7.34 13.25 -4.27
N THR A 394 8.43 14.00 -4.16
CA THR A 394 9.29 14.00 -2.98
C THR A 394 9.48 15.42 -2.49
N THR A 395 9.42 15.58 -1.17
CA THR A 395 9.71 16.82 -0.46
C THR A 395 10.55 16.50 0.78
N GLN A 396 10.85 17.51 1.60
CA GLN A 396 11.49 17.33 2.89
C GLN A 396 10.66 17.99 3.98
N THR A 397 10.77 17.46 5.19
CA THR A 397 10.29 18.19 6.36
C THR A 397 11.19 19.39 6.64
N ASN A 398 10.69 20.37 7.38
CA ASN A 398 11.55 21.28 8.14
C ASN A 398 12.07 20.62 9.42
N ASP A 399 12.82 21.36 10.24
CA ASP A 399 13.40 20.88 11.50
C ASP A 399 12.35 20.52 12.58
N LYS A 400 11.10 20.92 12.38
CA LYS A 400 9.95 20.60 13.24
C LYS A 400 9.09 19.46 12.67
N GLY A 401 9.51 18.82 11.57
CA GLY A 401 8.76 17.74 10.96
C GLY A 401 7.63 18.17 10.00
N HIS A 402 7.36 19.46 9.81
CA HIS A 402 6.32 19.89 8.87
C HIS A 402 6.79 19.79 7.41
N TYR A 403 5.91 19.38 6.52
CA TYR A 403 6.18 19.28 5.09
C TYR A 403 4.99 19.71 4.24
N GLN A 404 5.28 20.04 2.98
CA GLN A 404 4.27 20.30 1.97
C GLN A 404 4.73 19.73 0.61
N ALA A 405 3.80 19.16 -0.16
CA ALA A 405 4.04 18.64 -1.49
C ALA A 405 2.87 18.98 -2.42
N SER A 406 3.16 19.38 -3.66
CA SER A 406 2.12 19.41 -4.70
C SER A 406 1.72 17.97 -5.03
N ILE A 407 0.42 17.70 -5.01
CA ILE A 407 -0.17 16.41 -5.37
C ILE A 407 -0.99 16.54 -6.66
N ALA A 408 -0.70 17.56 -7.47
CA ALA A 408 -1.37 17.78 -8.75
C ALA A 408 -1.21 16.58 -9.70
N ALA A 409 -2.31 16.25 -10.37
CA ALA A 409 -2.49 15.12 -11.28
C ALA A 409 -2.16 13.73 -10.67
N MET A 410 -2.06 13.62 -9.34
CA MET A 410 -1.98 12.32 -8.65
C MET A 410 -3.37 11.70 -8.51
N THR A 411 -3.44 10.37 -8.43
CA THR A 411 -4.67 9.60 -8.23
C THR A 411 -4.69 8.97 -6.84
N PRO A 412 -5.63 9.33 -5.95
CA PRO A 412 -5.76 8.74 -4.62
C PRO A 412 -5.89 7.18 -4.63
N PRO A 413 -5.65 6.47 -3.50
CA PRO A 413 -5.17 7.07 -2.24
C PRO A 413 -3.70 7.44 -2.37
N LEU A 414 -3.20 8.23 -1.42
CA LEU A 414 -1.81 8.62 -1.38
C LEU A 414 -1.13 7.91 -0.21
N LEU A 415 -0.09 7.13 -0.50
CA LEU A 415 0.82 6.62 0.52
C LEU A 415 1.94 7.63 0.72
N VAL A 416 2.02 8.17 1.93
CA VAL A 416 3.13 9.00 2.38
C VAL A 416 4.13 8.09 3.09
N SER A 417 5.39 8.15 2.69
CA SER A 417 6.50 7.43 3.33
C SER A 417 7.58 8.41 3.73
N VAL A 418 8.11 8.24 4.94
CA VAL A 418 9.13 9.12 5.51
C VAL A 418 10.39 8.32 5.83
N ASP A 419 11.54 8.86 5.43
CA ASP A 419 12.87 8.31 5.69
C ASP A 419 13.76 9.43 6.28
N ASP A 420 14.21 9.25 7.51
CA ASP A 420 15.11 10.21 8.18
C ASP A 420 16.55 10.19 7.67
N ARG A 421 16.88 9.23 6.79
CA ARG A 421 18.20 8.99 6.19
C ARG A 421 19.31 8.78 7.20
N SER A 422 19.00 8.44 8.45
CA SER A 422 20.02 8.23 9.48
C SER A 422 20.64 6.83 9.39
N GLY A 423 20.19 6.00 8.45
CA GLY A 423 20.77 4.71 8.10
C GLY A 423 20.76 4.44 6.59
N ALA A 424 20.97 3.17 6.22
CA ALA A 424 21.15 2.75 4.84
C ALA A 424 19.84 2.39 4.12
N SER A 425 18.79 2.04 4.86
CA SER A 425 17.53 1.56 4.29
C SER A 425 16.39 1.68 5.28
N CYS A 426 15.19 1.97 4.77
CA CYS A 426 13.94 1.73 5.50
C CYS A 426 13.50 0.27 5.49
N LEU A 427 13.89 -0.53 4.48
CA LEU A 427 13.33 -1.86 4.23
C LEU A 427 14.23 -3.01 4.71
N LYS A 428 15.55 -2.80 4.71
CA LYS A 428 16.55 -3.81 5.09
C LYS A 428 17.23 -3.45 6.42
N SER A 429 17.60 -4.45 7.22
CA SER A 429 18.33 -4.29 8.50
C SER A 429 19.70 -4.99 8.53
N ASP A 430 20.26 -5.35 7.38
CA ASP A 430 21.61 -5.91 7.24
C ASP A 430 22.72 -4.88 7.58
N GLY A 431 22.39 -3.59 7.55
CA GLY A 431 23.15 -2.48 8.13
C GLY A 431 22.32 -1.62 9.09
N LYS A 432 22.87 -0.50 9.58
CA LYS A 432 22.11 0.46 10.41
C LYS A 432 20.91 0.97 9.61
N ARG A 433 19.69 0.66 10.08
CA ARG A 433 18.43 1.06 9.45
C ARG A 433 18.20 2.57 9.54
N SER A 434 17.39 3.17 8.68
CA SER A 434 16.79 4.49 8.94
C SER A 434 15.63 4.38 9.94
N VAL A 435 15.16 5.50 10.48
CA VAL A 435 13.86 5.59 11.14
C VAL A 435 12.83 5.96 10.08
N CYS A 436 11.81 5.13 9.92
CA CYS A 436 10.83 5.28 8.85
C CYS A 436 9.42 5.06 9.37
N ALA A 437 8.47 5.75 8.76
CA ALA A 437 7.05 5.64 9.05
C ALA A 437 6.24 5.95 7.78
N THR A 438 5.02 5.46 7.74
CA THR A 438 4.09 5.63 6.62
C THR A 438 2.74 6.14 7.10
N SER A 439 1.99 6.69 6.15
CA SER A 439 0.61 7.11 6.34
C SER A 439 -0.16 6.90 5.04
N LEU A 440 -1.41 6.45 5.13
CA LEU A 440 -2.31 6.30 3.99
C LEU A 440 -3.36 7.40 4.04
N VAL A 441 -3.25 8.36 3.13
CA VAL A 441 -4.19 9.47 2.98
C VAL A 441 -5.28 9.04 2.00
N VAL A 442 -6.46 8.75 2.54
CA VAL A 442 -7.62 8.26 1.79
C VAL A 442 -8.50 9.43 1.37
N ASP A 443 -8.88 10.29 2.33
CA ASP A 443 -9.69 11.48 2.07
C ASP A 443 -8.83 12.61 1.50
N VAL A 444 -8.98 12.86 0.20
CA VAL A 444 -8.21 13.89 -0.50
C VAL A 444 -9.12 14.98 -1.05
N ASN A 445 -8.77 16.24 -0.76
CA ASN A 445 -9.51 17.42 -1.20
C ASN A 445 -8.98 17.93 -2.55
N ASN A 446 -9.77 17.76 -3.61
CA ASN A 446 -9.41 18.22 -4.95
C ASN A 446 -9.32 19.76 -5.03
N ASN A 447 -8.24 20.29 -5.64
CA ASN A 447 -7.92 21.72 -5.78
C ASN A 447 -7.83 22.48 -4.44
N GLN A 448 -7.49 21.76 -3.36
CA GLN A 448 -7.37 22.29 -2.01
C GLN A 448 -6.17 21.67 -1.29
N THR A 449 -5.94 22.11 -0.06
CA THR A 449 -4.98 21.46 0.83
C THR A 449 -5.63 20.24 1.50
N THR A 450 -4.91 19.12 1.44
CA THR A 450 -5.23 17.87 2.12
C THR A 450 -4.23 17.69 3.27
N VAL A 451 -4.71 17.21 4.41
CA VAL A 451 -3.86 16.88 5.56
C VAL A 451 -3.39 15.43 5.45
N GLY A 452 -2.11 15.18 5.72
CA GLY A 452 -1.55 13.83 5.76
C GLY A 452 -0.46 13.71 6.80
N ASN A 453 -0.83 13.64 8.08
CA ASN A 453 0.18 13.49 9.13
C ASN A 453 0.81 12.09 9.11
N VAL A 454 2.07 12.01 9.54
CA VAL A 454 2.83 10.74 9.62
C VAL A 454 3.37 10.56 11.02
N ASN A 455 3.08 9.43 11.65
CA ASN A 455 3.48 9.11 13.02
C ASN A 455 3.48 7.58 13.25
N PRO A 456 3.94 7.08 14.41
CA PRO A 456 3.89 5.63 14.72
C PRO A 456 2.51 4.99 14.56
N PHE A 457 1.44 5.75 14.78
CA PHE A 457 0.07 5.25 14.75
C PHE A 457 -0.48 5.18 13.33
N SER A 458 -0.17 6.16 12.47
CA SER A 458 -0.49 6.08 11.05
C SER A 458 0.22 4.89 10.39
N ASP A 459 1.48 4.62 10.78
CA ASP A 459 2.22 3.47 10.26
C ASP A 459 1.63 2.12 10.72
N LEU A 460 1.10 2.06 11.94
CA LEU A 460 0.35 0.90 12.44
C LEU A 460 -0.94 0.64 11.63
N VAL A 461 -1.67 1.70 11.24
CA VAL A 461 -2.84 1.59 10.36
C VAL A 461 -2.42 1.06 8.99
N VAL A 462 -1.39 1.64 8.36
CA VAL A 462 -0.86 1.16 7.07
C VAL A 462 -0.42 -0.30 7.18
N SER A 463 0.27 -0.67 8.26
CA SER A 463 0.70 -2.04 8.50
C SER A 463 -0.49 -3.01 8.59
N SER A 464 -1.60 -2.59 9.20
CA SER A 464 -2.82 -3.39 9.31
C SER A 464 -3.45 -3.62 7.93
N VAL A 465 -3.54 -2.57 7.12
CA VAL A 465 -4.08 -2.63 5.76
C VAL A 465 -3.19 -3.52 4.87
N ALA A 466 -1.87 -3.35 4.94
CA ALA A 466 -0.92 -4.18 4.20
C ALA A 466 -1.08 -5.68 4.53
N ALA A 467 -1.25 -6.01 5.82
CA ALA A 467 -1.42 -7.40 6.24
C ALA A 467 -2.68 -8.06 5.66
N GLN A 468 -3.77 -7.32 5.47
CA GLN A 468 -5.00 -7.83 4.84
C GLN A 468 -4.81 -8.12 3.34
N GLU A 469 -3.92 -7.39 2.68
CA GLU A 469 -3.52 -7.64 1.29
C GLU A 469 -2.36 -8.65 1.15
N ASN A 470 -2.02 -9.38 2.23
CA ASN A 470 -0.89 -10.31 2.28
C ASN A 470 0.49 -9.67 2.00
N ILE A 471 0.62 -8.38 2.34
CA ILE A 471 1.89 -7.64 2.27
C ILE A 471 2.49 -7.62 3.68
N ASP A 472 3.75 -8.02 3.79
CA ASP A 472 4.42 -8.28 5.06
C ASP A 472 4.44 -7.09 6.03
N GLY A 473 4.43 -5.85 5.50
CA GLY A 473 4.45 -4.64 6.31
C GLY A 473 4.43 -3.34 5.49
N PRO A 474 4.37 -2.18 6.16
CA PRO A 474 4.19 -0.88 5.51
C PRO A 474 5.38 -0.50 4.62
N GLN A 475 6.59 -0.87 5.00
CA GLN A 475 7.79 -0.57 4.21
C GLN A 475 7.88 -1.43 2.94
N VAL A 476 7.31 -2.63 2.94
CA VAL A 476 7.18 -3.47 1.73
C VAL A 476 6.15 -2.84 0.79
N LEU A 477 4.99 -2.42 1.32
CA LEU A 477 3.98 -1.69 0.55
C LEU A 477 4.56 -0.40 -0.05
N ALA A 478 5.35 0.37 0.72
CA ALA A 478 5.99 1.58 0.23
C ALA A 478 7.01 1.33 -0.88
N ALA A 479 7.62 0.14 -0.93
CA ALA A 479 8.58 -0.25 -1.95
C ALA A 479 7.94 -0.73 -3.27
N GLU A 480 6.63 -1.02 -3.28
CA GLU A 480 5.92 -1.44 -4.50
C GLU A 480 5.96 -0.37 -5.59
N THR A 481 6.05 -0.76 -6.86
CA THR A 481 6.11 0.22 -7.97
C THR A 481 4.81 1.01 -8.12
N LYS A 482 3.67 0.34 -7.90
CA LYS A 482 2.31 0.88 -7.88
C LYS A 482 1.63 0.41 -6.60
N LEU A 483 0.85 1.27 -5.95
CA LEU A 483 0.06 0.80 -4.82
C LEU A 483 -1.02 -0.18 -5.33
N PRO A 484 -1.16 -1.36 -4.70
CA PRO A 484 -2.33 -2.19 -4.96
C PRO A 484 -3.60 -1.41 -4.60
N ALA A 485 -4.74 -1.77 -5.20
CA ALA A 485 -6.00 -1.31 -4.64
C ALA A 485 -6.13 -1.89 -3.24
N LEU A 486 -6.47 -1.05 -2.27
CA LEU A 486 -6.56 -1.43 -0.85
C LEU A 486 -8.04 -1.53 -0.46
N SER A 487 -8.39 -2.54 0.33
CA SER A 487 -9.77 -2.72 0.80
C SER A 487 -10.23 -1.57 1.70
N HIS A 488 -11.40 -1.03 1.42
CA HIS A 488 -12.07 -0.05 2.26
C HIS A 488 -12.42 -0.66 3.63
N GLN A 489 -12.95 -1.88 3.65
CA GLN A 489 -13.25 -2.61 4.87
C GLN A 489 -11.98 -2.85 5.71
N ALA A 490 -10.86 -3.24 5.09
CA ALA A 490 -9.60 -3.44 5.81
C ALA A 490 -9.10 -2.15 6.47
N TRP A 491 -9.18 -1.02 5.76
CA TRP A 491 -8.82 0.29 6.29
C TRP A 491 -9.76 0.74 7.41
N GLN A 492 -11.08 0.58 7.24
CA GLN A 492 -12.06 0.88 8.30
C GLN A 492 -11.79 0.05 9.55
N GLN A 493 -11.55 -1.25 9.40
CA GLN A 493 -11.23 -2.14 10.52
C GLN A 493 -9.91 -1.73 11.19
N ALA A 494 -8.88 -1.37 10.41
CA ALA A 494 -7.60 -0.91 10.94
C ALA A 494 -7.75 0.37 11.78
N ASN A 495 -8.53 1.34 11.31
CA ASN A 495 -8.83 2.56 12.05
C ASN A 495 -9.68 2.30 13.29
N GLN A 496 -10.75 1.50 13.18
CA GLN A 496 -11.59 1.14 14.34
C GLN A 496 -10.78 0.44 15.44
N ASN A 497 -9.85 -0.43 15.04
CA ASN A 497 -8.93 -1.10 15.94
C ASN A 497 -8.01 -0.11 16.66
N PHE A 498 -7.43 0.84 15.93
CA PHE A 498 -6.63 1.92 16.51
C PHE A 498 -7.46 2.78 17.47
N THR A 499 -8.63 3.24 17.04
CA THR A 499 -9.57 4.03 17.86
C THR A 499 -9.93 3.30 19.14
N THR A 500 -10.26 2.01 19.06
CA THR A 500 -10.62 1.20 20.23
C THR A 500 -9.44 1.06 21.19
N ALA A 501 -8.24 0.77 20.67
CA ALA A 501 -7.05 0.61 21.48
C ALA A 501 -6.67 1.88 22.27
N PHE A 502 -6.93 3.07 21.72
CA PHE A 502 -6.56 4.37 22.30
C PHE A 502 -7.74 5.14 22.92
N ALA A 503 -8.96 4.59 22.91
CA ALA A 503 -10.18 5.31 23.29
C ALA A 503 -10.10 5.94 24.69
N SER A 504 -9.63 5.20 25.69
CA SER A 504 -9.51 5.71 27.07
C SER A 504 -8.50 6.84 27.20
N VAL A 505 -7.38 6.74 26.48
CA VAL A 505 -6.29 7.73 26.50
C VAL A 505 -6.79 9.05 25.90
N VAL A 506 -7.38 8.96 24.71
CA VAL A 506 -7.87 10.11 23.93
C VAL A 506 -9.02 10.83 24.64
N LYS A 507 -9.91 10.07 25.29
CA LYS A 507 -10.99 10.61 26.12
C LYS A 507 -10.47 11.40 27.32
N ALA A 508 -9.34 10.99 27.92
CA ALA A 508 -8.72 11.74 29.02
C ALA A 508 -8.20 13.12 28.58
N HIS A 509 -7.92 13.29 27.28
CA HIS A 509 -7.58 14.58 26.66
C HIS A 509 -8.81 15.36 26.15
N GLY A 510 -10.03 14.90 26.44
CA GLY A 510 -11.27 15.61 26.12
C GLY A 510 -11.76 15.43 24.67
N LEU A 511 -11.28 14.42 23.96
CA LEU A 511 -11.62 14.11 22.58
C LEU A 511 -12.67 13.00 22.48
N ASP A 512 -13.53 13.03 21.46
CA ASP A 512 -14.38 11.88 21.11
C ASP A 512 -13.58 10.91 20.23
N PRO A 513 -13.28 9.68 20.71
CA PRO A 513 -12.52 8.72 19.92
C PRO A 513 -13.16 8.35 18.57
N GLN A 514 -14.49 8.49 18.44
CA GLN A 514 -15.20 8.10 17.21
C GLN A 514 -15.33 9.25 16.20
N GLN A 515 -15.13 10.50 16.62
CA GLN A 515 -15.32 11.68 15.76
C GLN A 515 -14.04 12.47 15.54
N ASP A 516 -13.22 12.61 16.59
CA ASP A 516 -12.09 13.53 16.62
C ASP A 516 -10.73 12.83 16.47
N TRP A 517 -10.72 11.49 16.42
CA TRP A 517 -9.51 10.68 16.53
C TRP A 517 -9.20 9.86 15.28
N ASP A 518 -8.37 10.44 14.42
CA ASP A 518 -7.78 9.82 13.23
C ASP A 518 -6.26 10.05 13.29
N PRO A 519 -5.39 9.04 13.09
CA PRO A 519 -3.95 9.22 13.20
C PRO A 519 -3.32 9.98 12.01
N VAL A 520 -4.07 10.26 10.95
CA VAL A 520 -3.65 10.89 9.70
C VAL A 520 -4.24 12.30 9.55
N ASN A 521 -5.54 12.45 9.78
CA ASN A 521 -6.30 13.67 9.51
C ASN A 521 -6.96 14.25 10.77
N TYR A 522 -6.13 14.61 11.75
CA TYR A 522 -6.57 15.29 12.98
C TYR A 522 -6.37 16.80 12.90
N ALA A 523 -7.19 17.55 13.65
CA ALA A 523 -7.07 19.01 13.73
C ALA A 523 -5.77 19.44 14.44
N ASP A 524 -5.20 20.58 14.03
CA ASP A 524 -3.95 21.13 14.61
C ASP A 524 -4.02 21.31 16.14
N SER A 525 -5.21 21.52 16.70
CA SER A 525 -5.41 21.60 18.16
C SER A 525 -5.05 20.32 18.91
N TYR A 526 -4.93 19.19 18.21
CA TYR A 526 -4.59 17.88 18.78
C TYR A 526 -3.12 17.50 18.55
N GLN A 527 -2.34 18.39 17.93
CA GLN A 527 -0.92 18.13 17.66
C GLN A 527 -0.12 17.88 18.96
N ASP A 528 -0.36 18.67 20.00
CA ASP A 528 0.33 18.49 21.29
C ASP A 528 0.03 17.12 21.92
N VAL A 529 -1.21 16.62 21.78
CA VAL A 529 -1.61 15.29 22.26
C VAL A 529 -0.89 14.20 21.46
N MET A 530 -0.80 14.37 20.13
CA MET A 530 -0.08 13.43 19.27
C MET A 530 1.42 13.42 19.53
N ASP A 531 2.02 14.58 19.78
CA ASP A 531 3.43 14.72 20.16
C ASP A 531 3.70 14.05 21.52
N GLU A 532 2.84 14.25 22.51
CA GLU A 532 2.91 13.57 23.81
C GLU A 532 2.84 12.05 23.62
N LEU A 533 1.83 11.53 22.93
CA LEU A 533 1.65 10.09 22.76
C LEU A 533 2.80 9.45 21.97
N ALA A 534 3.25 10.10 20.88
CA ALA A 534 4.37 9.62 20.10
C ALA A 534 5.68 9.60 20.89
N SER A 535 5.84 10.50 21.87
CA SER A 535 7.01 10.51 22.78
C SER A 535 7.00 9.34 23.78
N GLN A 536 5.83 8.80 24.11
CA GLN A 536 5.65 7.74 25.10
C GLN A 536 5.61 6.32 24.50
N VAL A 537 5.79 6.19 23.19
CA VAL A 537 5.77 4.89 22.49
C VAL A 537 7.05 4.61 21.74
N ILE A 538 7.47 3.35 21.76
CA ILE A 538 8.52 2.80 20.92
C ILE A 538 7.88 2.22 19.67
N HIS A 539 8.19 2.82 18.53
CA HIS A 539 7.77 2.38 17.22
C HIS A 539 8.76 1.36 16.66
N ASN A 540 8.31 0.11 16.42
CA ASN A 540 9.15 -0.93 15.85
C ASN A 540 8.55 -1.54 14.59
N LEU A 541 9.45 -1.98 13.70
CA LEU A 541 9.10 -2.79 12.54
C LEU A 541 9.84 -4.12 12.66
N GLY A 542 9.11 -5.24 12.66
CA GLY A 542 9.66 -6.60 12.70
C GLY A 542 10.33 -6.99 11.38
N HIS A 543 10.72 -8.25 11.21
CA HIS A 543 11.20 -8.77 9.92
C HIS A 543 10.60 -10.15 9.62
N ASN A 544 10.42 -10.45 8.33
CA ASN A 544 9.97 -11.75 7.87
C ASN A 544 11.19 -12.64 7.61
N THR A 545 11.31 -13.76 8.32
CA THR A 545 12.49 -14.65 8.20
C THR A 545 12.63 -15.36 6.84
N LYS A 546 11.56 -15.43 6.03
CA LYS A 546 11.59 -16.01 4.69
C LYS A 546 12.14 -15.02 3.66
N THR A 547 11.66 -13.77 3.70
CA THR A 547 12.05 -12.73 2.73
C THR A 547 13.28 -11.95 3.21
N GLY A 548 13.50 -11.89 4.53
CA GLY A 548 14.49 -11.06 5.22
C GLY A 548 14.20 -9.56 5.17
N LEU A 549 13.03 -9.17 4.65
CA LEU A 549 12.55 -7.79 4.64
C LEU A 549 11.85 -7.45 5.96
N LEU A 550 11.70 -6.16 6.24
CA LEU A 550 10.85 -5.74 7.34
C LEU A 550 9.40 -6.19 7.14
N ALA A 551 8.75 -6.40 8.27
CA ALA A 551 7.39 -6.88 8.37
C ALA A 551 6.52 -5.85 9.13
N LYS A 552 5.53 -6.37 9.86
CA LYS A 552 4.50 -5.62 10.55
C LYS A 552 5.05 -4.64 11.60
N THR A 553 4.31 -3.55 11.79
CA THR A 553 4.52 -2.56 12.85
C THR A 553 4.07 -3.10 14.20
N SER A 554 4.78 -2.72 15.25
CA SER A 554 4.43 -3.01 16.65
C SER A 554 4.79 -1.82 17.52
N LEU A 555 3.91 -1.52 18.47
CA LEU A 555 4.12 -0.43 19.43
C LEU A 555 4.38 -1.00 20.82
N PHE A 556 5.32 -0.39 21.54
CA PHE A 556 5.66 -0.74 22.91
C PHE A 556 5.67 0.51 23.78
N ASP A 557 5.43 0.38 25.08
CA ASP A 557 5.66 1.48 26.01
C ASP A 557 7.18 1.66 26.25
N LEU A 558 7.56 2.73 26.96
CA LEU A 558 8.97 2.99 27.27
C LEU A 558 9.61 1.95 28.20
N THR A 559 8.84 1.03 28.78
CA THR A 559 9.35 -0.15 29.51
C THR A 559 9.49 -1.39 28.61
N PHE A 560 9.33 -1.23 27.29
CA PHE A 560 9.38 -2.27 26.27
C PHE A 560 8.29 -3.34 26.42
N LYS A 561 7.16 -3.00 27.05
CA LYS A 561 5.98 -3.88 27.07
C LYS A 561 5.14 -3.62 25.81
N PRO A 562 4.72 -4.67 25.09
CA PRO A 562 3.88 -4.51 23.91
C PRO A 562 2.57 -3.77 24.25
N ILE A 563 2.23 -2.75 23.46
CA ILE A 563 0.97 -2.00 23.52
C ILE A 563 -0.01 -2.59 22.51
N VAL A 564 0.34 -2.57 21.22
CA VAL A 564 -0.47 -3.14 20.14
C VAL A 564 0.44 -3.93 19.19
N SER A 565 0.02 -5.14 18.84
CA SER A 565 0.55 -5.95 17.75
C SER A 565 -0.61 -6.39 16.85
N LEU A 566 -0.40 -6.38 15.52
CA LEU A 566 -1.43 -6.77 14.55
C LEU A 566 -1.99 -8.18 14.78
N ASP A 567 -1.18 -9.08 15.34
CA ASP A 567 -1.59 -10.46 15.62
C ASP A 567 -2.50 -10.57 16.87
N THR A 568 -2.63 -9.49 17.65
CA THR A 568 -3.25 -9.49 18.99
C THR A 568 -4.35 -8.42 19.17
N ILE A 569 -4.59 -7.61 18.12
CA ILE A 569 -5.46 -6.43 18.15
C ILE A 569 -6.83 -6.64 18.81
N PRO A 570 -7.56 -7.76 18.62
CA PRO A 570 -8.94 -7.85 19.13
C PRO A 570 -9.07 -7.88 20.67
N ARG A 571 -7.98 -7.76 21.44
CA ARG A 571 -7.98 -8.00 22.90
C ARG A 571 -7.25 -6.98 23.77
N TYR A 572 -6.77 -5.86 23.22
CA TYR A 572 -5.97 -4.90 24.02
C TYR A 572 -6.46 -3.47 23.89
N GLU A 573 -6.98 -2.94 24.99
CA GLU A 573 -7.30 -1.52 25.19
C GLU A 573 -6.30 -0.93 26.18
N LEU A 574 -5.70 0.22 25.86
CA LEU A 574 -4.87 0.95 26.79
C LEU A 574 -5.72 1.51 27.93
N SER A 575 -5.28 1.28 29.16
CA SER A 575 -5.88 1.94 30.33
C SER A 575 -5.41 3.39 30.45
N ASP A 576 -6.24 4.24 31.06
CA ASP A 576 -5.91 5.65 31.27
C ASP A 576 -4.60 5.83 32.07
N GLY A 577 -3.76 6.74 31.58
CA GLY A 577 -2.43 7.04 32.10
C GLY A 577 -1.43 5.89 32.01
N GLN A 578 -1.71 4.78 31.31
CA GLN A 578 -0.77 3.65 31.20
C GLN A 578 0.58 4.07 30.61
N LEU A 579 0.56 4.79 29.49
CA LEU A 579 1.76 5.26 28.81
C LEU A 579 2.52 6.28 29.66
N ALA A 580 1.81 7.26 30.22
CA ALA A 580 2.37 8.24 31.14
C ALA A 580 2.98 7.60 32.41
N LYS A 581 2.38 6.52 32.93
CA LYS A 581 2.95 5.76 34.07
C LYS A 581 4.25 5.06 33.69
N ALA A 582 4.31 4.43 32.50
CA ALA A 582 5.52 3.80 32.00
C ALA A 582 6.63 4.83 31.79
N ASP A 583 6.32 5.95 31.15
CA ASP A 583 7.22 7.08 30.96
C ASP A 583 7.76 7.61 32.30
N LYS A 584 6.85 7.90 33.24
CA LYS A 584 7.21 8.36 34.58
C LYS A 584 8.07 7.36 35.34
N ALA A 585 7.78 6.07 35.21
CA ALA A 585 8.55 5.01 35.87
C ALA A 585 9.98 4.99 35.35
N VAL A 586 10.19 5.01 34.02
CA VAL A 586 11.54 5.00 33.45
C VAL A 586 12.32 6.25 33.82
N HIS A 587 11.73 7.44 33.71
CA HIS A 587 12.46 8.68 33.95
C HIS A 587 12.75 8.97 35.44
N ASN A 588 11.90 8.49 36.36
CA ASN A 588 12.07 8.75 37.80
C ASN A 588 12.76 7.62 38.56
N ALA A 589 13.01 6.47 37.94
CA ALA A 589 13.67 5.35 38.62
C ALA A 589 15.08 5.71 39.08
N LYS A 590 15.37 5.51 40.37
CA LYS A 590 16.69 5.76 40.98
C LYS A 590 17.80 4.93 40.35
N THR A 591 17.48 3.71 39.92
CA THR A 591 18.39 2.82 39.22
C THR A 591 17.61 1.97 38.24
N ARG A 592 18.10 1.88 37.02
CA ARG A 592 17.52 1.04 35.97
C ARG A 592 18.44 -0.13 35.67
N LEU A 593 17.83 -1.28 35.38
CA LEU A 593 18.51 -2.45 34.86
C LEU A 593 17.88 -2.79 33.52
N PHE A 594 18.63 -2.57 32.45
CA PHE A 594 18.23 -2.89 31.09
C PHE A 594 18.62 -4.32 30.75
N ILE A 595 17.67 -5.13 30.30
CA ILE A 595 17.97 -6.45 29.75
C ILE A 595 17.93 -6.34 28.23
N VAL A 596 19.07 -6.56 27.57
CA VAL A 596 19.15 -6.68 26.12
C VAL A 596 19.43 -8.13 25.76
N GLY A 597 18.59 -8.69 24.89
CA GLY A 597 18.73 -10.10 24.55
C GLY A 597 17.71 -10.62 23.55
N ASP A 598 17.71 -11.95 23.43
CA ASP A 598 16.91 -12.69 22.47
C ASP A 598 15.54 -13.14 23.03
N SER A 599 14.88 -14.05 22.30
CA SER A 599 13.52 -14.51 22.57
C SER A 599 13.36 -15.25 23.89
N THR A 600 14.44 -15.74 24.52
CA THR A 600 14.36 -16.42 25.81
C THR A 600 14.19 -15.45 26.98
N ALA A 601 14.63 -14.20 26.81
CA ALA A 601 14.52 -13.13 27.80
C ALA A 601 13.32 -12.21 27.56
N SER A 602 12.79 -12.14 26.33
CA SER A 602 11.86 -11.10 25.87
C SER A 602 10.51 -11.02 26.60
N ASN A 603 9.90 -9.84 26.58
CA ASN A 603 8.50 -9.67 26.96
C ASN A 603 7.57 -10.34 25.94
N TYR A 604 6.55 -11.03 26.43
CA TYR A 604 5.47 -11.59 25.63
C TYR A 604 4.12 -11.01 26.04
N SER A 605 3.26 -10.81 25.04
CA SER A 605 1.89 -10.34 25.22
C SER A 605 0.99 -11.45 25.80
N GLN A 606 -0.13 -11.04 26.40
CA GLN A 606 -1.01 -11.95 27.15
C GLN A 606 -1.68 -13.02 26.29
N ASP A 607 -1.85 -12.78 24.99
CA ASP A 607 -2.47 -13.70 24.02
C ASP A 607 -1.64 -14.97 23.78
N VAL A 608 -0.31 -14.91 23.99
CA VAL A 608 0.57 -16.08 23.87
C VAL A 608 0.85 -16.75 25.22
N TYR A 609 0.15 -16.37 26.29
CA TYR A 609 0.28 -17.05 27.58
C TYR A 609 0.05 -18.58 27.42
N PRO A 610 0.87 -19.45 28.05
CA PRO A 610 1.81 -19.17 29.14
C PRO A 610 3.26 -18.95 28.70
N ARG A 611 3.55 -18.72 27.40
CA ARG A 611 4.92 -18.41 26.96
C ARG A 611 5.40 -17.13 27.68
N MET A 612 6.57 -17.23 28.29
CA MET A 612 7.14 -16.15 29.10
C MET A 612 8.66 -16.14 28.95
N GLY A 613 9.25 -14.94 28.87
CA GLY A 613 10.71 -14.78 28.91
C GLY A 613 11.21 -14.70 30.35
N TRP A 614 12.42 -15.19 30.61
CA TRP A 614 13.00 -15.08 31.96
C TRP A 614 13.22 -13.61 32.36
N GLY A 615 13.51 -12.72 31.40
CA GLY A 615 13.64 -11.28 31.65
C GLY A 615 12.32 -10.63 32.03
N GLN A 616 11.20 -11.08 31.44
CA GLN A 616 9.85 -10.66 31.83
C GLN A 616 9.53 -11.11 33.26
N ALA A 617 9.86 -12.37 33.62
CA ALA A 617 9.65 -12.89 34.96
C ALA A 617 10.53 -12.17 35.99
N PHE A 618 11.79 -11.91 35.65
CA PHE A 618 12.71 -11.15 36.47
C PHE A 618 12.20 -9.72 36.71
N ALA A 619 11.73 -9.05 35.66
CA ALA A 619 11.16 -7.71 35.78
C ALA A 619 9.93 -7.67 36.68
N ASN A 620 9.01 -8.62 36.53
CA ASN A 620 7.81 -8.74 37.36
C ASN A 620 8.15 -8.96 38.84
N LYS A 621 9.23 -9.73 39.12
CA LYS A 621 9.59 -10.11 40.49
C LYS A 621 10.40 -9.04 41.22
N PHE A 622 11.21 -8.26 40.52
CA PHE A 622 12.23 -7.42 41.16
C PHE A 622 12.12 -5.92 40.84
N SER A 623 11.14 -5.50 40.03
CA SER A 623 10.87 -4.07 39.85
C SER A 623 10.19 -3.49 41.09
N ASN A 624 10.76 -2.43 41.65
CA ASN A 624 10.27 -1.71 42.82
C ASN A 624 10.73 -0.23 42.77
N ASP A 625 10.48 0.53 43.83
CA ASP A 625 10.80 1.96 43.88
C ASP A 625 12.32 2.27 43.85
N GLU A 626 13.18 1.32 44.21
CA GLU A 626 14.65 1.47 44.20
C GLU A 626 15.30 0.95 42.90
N LEU A 627 14.69 -0.04 42.25
CA LEU A 627 15.20 -0.68 41.04
C LEU A 627 14.06 -0.90 40.04
N LEU A 628 14.16 -0.27 38.87
CA LEU A 628 13.30 -0.58 37.73
C LEU A 628 14.02 -1.52 36.77
N VAL A 629 13.42 -2.67 36.48
CA VAL A 629 13.91 -3.57 35.43
C VAL A 629 13.20 -3.24 34.12
N VAL A 630 13.96 -2.78 33.13
CA VAL A 630 13.49 -2.50 31.77
C VAL A 630 13.93 -3.64 30.85
N ASN A 631 13.01 -4.55 30.54
CA ASN A 631 13.31 -5.71 29.71
C ASN A 631 13.17 -5.37 28.22
N ALA A 632 14.25 -4.89 27.61
CA ALA A 632 14.33 -4.57 26.19
C ALA A 632 14.68 -5.80 25.31
N ALA A 633 14.75 -7.01 25.88
CA ALA A 633 14.99 -8.22 25.09
C ALA A 633 13.83 -8.45 24.11
N GLN A 634 14.16 -8.87 22.89
CA GLN A 634 13.19 -8.94 21.80
C GLN A 634 13.33 -10.23 20.99
N SER A 635 12.19 -10.89 20.81
CA SER A 635 12.11 -12.12 20.05
C SER A 635 12.51 -11.92 18.58
N GLY A 636 13.19 -12.91 18.01
CA GLY A 636 13.65 -12.91 16.62
C GLY A 636 14.97 -12.16 16.35
N ARG A 637 15.47 -11.33 17.28
CA ARG A 637 16.69 -10.55 17.06
C ARG A 637 17.97 -11.30 17.45
N SER A 638 19.04 -11.12 16.67
CA SER A 638 20.41 -11.52 17.05
C SER A 638 21.15 -10.34 17.68
N SER A 639 22.35 -10.59 18.23
CA SER A 639 23.18 -9.51 18.80
C SER A 639 23.49 -8.39 17.79
N ARG A 640 23.60 -8.73 16.51
CA ARG A 640 23.86 -7.79 15.41
C ARG A 640 22.61 -7.07 14.93
N ASP A 641 21.53 -7.79 14.63
CA ASP A 641 20.26 -7.18 14.17
C ASP A 641 19.62 -6.28 15.23
N PHE A 642 19.79 -6.59 16.52
CA PHE A 642 19.31 -5.73 17.60
C PHE A 642 19.91 -4.32 17.54
N ILE A 643 21.17 -4.18 17.11
CA ILE A 643 21.78 -2.86 16.89
C ILE A 643 21.43 -2.32 15.49
N ASN A 644 21.58 -3.13 14.45
CA ASN A 644 21.39 -2.71 13.06
C ASN A 644 19.93 -2.30 12.78
N GLY A 645 18.97 -3.06 13.32
CA GLY A 645 17.54 -2.73 13.34
C GLY A 645 17.13 -1.69 14.39
N ARG A 646 18.07 -0.95 14.98
CA ARG A 646 17.89 0.18 15.92
C ARG A 646 17.26 -0.10 17.28
N TRP A 647 17.13 -1.35 17.67
CA TRP A 647 16.49 -1.65 18.95
C TRP A 647 17.26 -1.08 20.14
N LEU A 648 18.59 -1.14 20.11
CA LEU A 648 19.44 -0.50 21.12
C LEU A 648 19.30 1.04 21.13
N SER A 649 19.00 1.67 19.98
CA SER A 649 18.80 3.13 19.92
C SER A 649 17.53 3.60 20.65
N TYR A 650 16.55 2.73 20.89
CA TYR A 650 15.40 3.06 21.73
C TYR A 650 15.70 2.92 23.23
N VAL A 651 16.76 2.19 23.60
CA VAL A 651 17.26 2.12 24.98
C VAL A 651 18.09 3.35 25.32
N GLU A 652 18.88 3.86 24.36
CA GLU A 652 19.79 4.99 24.52
C GLU A 652 19.22 6.25 25.21
N PRO A 653 18.01 6.76 24.86
CA PRO A 653 17.47 7.93 25.55
C PRO A 653 17.03 7.64 26.99
N LEU A 654 16.90 6.37 27.38
CA LEU A 654 16.35 5.96 28.67
C LEU A 654 17.41 5.65 29.71
N VAL A 655 18.70 5.55 29.33
CA VAL A 655 19.80 5.20 30.24
C VAL A 655 20.38 6.43 30.96
N GLN A 656 20.95 6.25 32.15
CA GLN A 656 21.69 7.26 32.90
C GLN A 656 22.96 6.63 33.49
N PRO A 657 23.98 7.44 33.82
CA PRO A 657 25.19 6.96 34.49
C PRO A 657 24.88 6.16 35.76
N GLY A 658 25.51 4.99 35.90
CA GLY A 658 25.37 4.12 37.07
C GLY A 658 24.29 3.04 36.95
N ASP A 659 23.47 3.05 35.90
CA ASP A 659 22.55 1.95 35.61
C ASP A 659 23.28 0.66 35.24
N TYR A 660 22.52 -0.44 35.11
CA TYR A 660 23.03 -1.74 34.70
C TYR A 660 22.49 -2.13 33.33
N ILE A 661 23.31 -2.85 32.55
CA ILE A 661 22.87 -3.48 31.29
C ILE A 661 23.27 -4.96 31.28
N PHE A 662 22.27 -5.83 31.18
CA PHE A 662 22.41 -7.28 31.11
C PHE A 662 22.38 -7.68 29.64
N ILE A 663 23.43 -8.36 29.18
CA ILE A 663 23.61 -8.72 27.77
C ILE A 663 23.54 -10.23 27.63
N GLN A 664 22.49 -10.73 26.97
CA GLN A 664 22.30 -12.16 26.70
C GLN A 664 21.88 -12.40 25.24
N PHE A 665 22.77 -13.01 24.46
CA PHE A 665 22.49 -13.43 23.08
C PHE A 665 23.05 -14.84 22.83
N SER A 666 22.81 -15.39 21.63
CA SER A 666 23.43 -16.59 20.99
C SER A 666 22.40 -17.37 20.16
N HIS A 667 21.11 -17.37 20.54
CA HIS A 667 20.10 -18.25 19.91
C HIS A 667 19.81 -17.92 18.44
N ASN A 668 19.81 -16.63 18.09
CA ASN A 668 19.52 -16.16 16.72
C ASN A 668 20.81 -15.90 15.93
N ASP A 669 21.91 -15.66 16.62
CA ASP A 669 23.24 -15.43 16.06
C ASP A 669 23.75 -16.61 15.22
N GLU A 670 23.47 -17.85 15.67
CA GLU A 670 23.87 -19.09 14.98
C GLU A 670 23.11 -19.39 13.66
N LYS A 671 22.26 -18.48 13.18
CA LYS A 671 21.42 -18.66 11.99
C LYS A 671 22.13 -18.24 10.70
N CYS A 672 23.31 -18.81 10.46
CA CYS A 672 24.12 -18.51 9.26
C CYS A 672 23.85 -19.44 8.06
N ASP A 673 23.05 -20.48 8.23
CA ASP A 673 22.79 -21.48 7.19
C ASP A 673 21.62 -21.08 6.27
N GLY A 674 21.94 -20.39 5.18
CA GLY A 674 20.97 -19.97 4.16
C GLY A 674 20.37 -21.10 3.33
N SER A 675 20.86 -22.34 3.47
CA SER A 675 20.27 -23.51 2.81
C SER A 675 19.06 -24.08 3.55
N LYS A 676 18.78 -23.60 4.78
CA LYS A 676 17.63 -24.04 5.56
C LYS A 676 16.33 -23.52 4.97
N ALA A 677 15.37 -24.42 4.78
CA ALA A 677 14.02 -24.07 4.34
C ALA A 677 13.41 -23.00 5.25
N GLY A 678 12.88 -21.93 4.64
CA GLY A 678 12.29 -20.79 5.34
C GLY A 678 13.28 -19.71 5.80
N ARG A 679 14.56 -19.78 5.39
CA ARG A 679 15.57 -18.74 5.62
C ARG A 679 15.99 -18.14 4.28
N GLY A 680 15.65 -16.88 4.05
CA GLY A 680 16.08 -16.15 2.86
C GLY A 680 17.54 -15.66 2.98
N PRO A 681 18.21 -15.31 1.86
CA PRO A 681 19.55 -14.70 1.90
C PRO A 681 19.63 -13.45 2.76
N LEU A 682 18.57 -12.63 2.76
CA LEU A 682 18.48 -11.43 3.59
C LEU A 682 18.33 -11.75 5.08
N ASP A 683 17.62 -12.81 5.46
CA ASP A 683 17.50 -13.21 6.87
C ASP A 683 18.85 -13.65 7.45
N VAL A 684 19.66 -14.37 6.66
CA VAL A 684 21.05 -14.69 7.00
C VAL A 684 21.89 -13.41 7.08
N ALA A 685 21.79 -12.53 6.08
CA ALA A 685 22.52 -11.27 6.05
C ALA A 685 22.18 -10.39 7.26
N THR A 686 20.97 -10.47 7.79
CA THR A 686 20.49 -9.72 8.95
C THR A 686 20.92 -10.34 10.27
N LEU A 687 20.66 -11.63 10.49
CA LEU A 687 20.78 -12.24 11.82
C LEU A 687 22.16 -12.86 12.10
N CYS A 688 22.85 -13.37 11.08
CA CYS A 688 24.05 -14.18 11.27
C CYS A 688 25.19 -13.39 11.92
N THR A 689 25.80 -14.01 12.93
CA THR A 689 27.16 -13.71 13.39
C THR A 689 27.96 -15.01 13.54
N TYR A 690 29.28 -14.95 13.70
CA TYR A 690 30.16 -16.11 13.83
C TYR A 690 30.83 -16.13 15.21
N PRO A 691 30.89 -17.29 15.88
CA PRO A 691 31.52 -17.40 17.19
C PRO A 691 33.04 -17.29 17.06
N ASN A 692 33.74 -17.28 18.19
CA ASN A 692 35.18 -17.42 18.21
C ASN A 692 35.60 -18.85 17.84
N SER A 693 36.81 -18.99 17.31
CA SER A 693 37.48 -20.27 17.13
C SER A 693 37.77 -20.93 18.48
N ALA A 694 38.13 -22.22 18.47
CA ALA A 694 38.43 -22.97 19.69
C ALA A 694 39.63 -22.42 20.50
N ASP A 695 40.58 -21.74 19.85
CA ASP A 695 41.68 -21.01 20.50
C ASP A 695 41.30 -19.58 20.91
N GLY A 696 40.02 -19.23 20.78
CA GLY A 696 39.45 -17.99 21.25
C GLY A 696 39.65 -16.80 20.32
N LYS A 697 40.00 -17.01 19.04
CA LYS A 697 40.15 -15.89 18.11
C LYS A 697 38.82 -15.56 17.44
N MET A 698 38.59 -14.26 17.28
CA MET A 698 37.45 -13.72 16.56
C MET A 698 37.40 -14.26 15.11
N GLN A 699 36.23 -14.70 14.66
CA GLN A 699 35.99 -15.18 13.29
C GLN A 699 34.98 -14.30 12.56
N TYR A 700 35.25 -13.98 11.29
CA TYR A 700 34.38 -13.20 10.41
C TYR A 700 34.88 -13.23 8.95
N PRO A 701 34.00 -13.00 7.94
CA PRO A 701 34.43 -12.91 6.55
C PRO A 701 35.33 -11.69 6.32
N ALA A 702 36.26 -11.77 5.37
CA ALA A 702 37.18 -10.68 5.09
C ALA A 702 36.44 -9.35 4.83
N GLY A 703 36.80 -8.29 5.55
CA GLY A 703 36.14 -6.98 5.46
C GLY A 703 34.83 -6.84 6.25
N HIS A 704 34.31 -7.91 6.84
CA HIS A 704 32.99 -7.97 7.48
C HIS A 704 33.07 -8.28 8.98
N LYS A 705 33.85 -7.50 9.73
CA LYS A 705 34.00 -7.69 11.20
C LYS A 705 32.67 -7.62 11.94
N ASP A 706 31.68 -6.92 11.38
CA ASP A 706 30.32 -6.86 11.88
C ASP A 706 29.63 -8.23 11.97
N PHE A 707 30.07 -9.23 11.21
CA PHE A 707 29.60 -10.62 11.32
C PHE A 707 30.26 -11.40 12.46
N SER A 708 31.17 -10.82 13.24
CA SER A 708 31.68 -11.50 14.44
C SER A 708 30.71 -11.36 15.61
N PHE A 709 30.47 -12.46 16.32
CA PHE A 709 29.67 -12.48 17.53
C PHE A 709 30.35 -11.74 18.68
N GLN A 710 31.65 -12.00 18.92
CA GLN A 710 32.42 -11.25 19.92
C GLN A 710 32.38 -9.74 19.62
N TYR A 711 32.60 -9.34 18.37
CA TYR A 711 32.54 -7.93 18.01
C TYR A 711 31.16 -7.32 18.25
N SER A 712 30.09 -8.08 17.98
CA SER A 712 28.72 -7.64 18.27
C SER A 712 28.50 -7.44 19.77
N LEU A 713 28.99 -8.35 20.62
CA LEU A 713 28.95 -8.21 22.08
C LEU A 713 29.77 -6.99 22.58
N GLU A 714 30.96 -6.77 22.02
CA GLU A 714 31.82 -5.62 22.33
C GLU A 714 31.16 -4.28 21.99
N ARG A 715 30.26 -4.22 20.99
CA ARG A 715 29.47 -3.01 20.71
C ARG A 715 28.52 -2.64 21.86
N TYR A 716 27.95 -3.62 22.56
CA TYR A 716 27.15 -3.37 23.77
C TYR A 716 28.02 -2.90 24.94
N LEU A 717 29.24 -3.44 25.06
CA LEU A 717 30.20 -2.98 26.08
C LEU A 717 30.68 -1.56 25.78
N ALA A 718 30.88 -1.22 24.51
CA ALA A 718 31.21 0.14 24.09
C ALA A 718 30.05 1.11 24.39
N PHE A 719 28.80 0.72 24.12
CA PHE A 719 27.61 1.47 24.52
C PHE A 719 27.57 1.65 26.05
N ALA A 720 27.74 0.59 26.82
CA ALA A 720 27.77 0.67 28.28
C ALA A 720 28.84 1.65 28.78
N LYS A 721 30.06 1.58 28.22
CA LYS A 721 31.14 2.49 28.55
C LYS A 721 30.82 3.95 28.19
N GLN A 722 30.28 4.18 27.00
CA GLN A 722 29.89 5.52 26.53
C GLN A 722 28.88 6.18 27.46
N HIS A 723 27.92 5.42 27.97
CA HIS A 723 26.85 5.92 28.84
C HIS A 723 27.11 5.68 30.34
N GLN A 724 28.32 5.23 30.71
CA GLN A 724 28.72 4.96 32.10
C GLN A 724 27.80 3.95 32.82
N LEU A 725 27.35 2.93 32.09
CA LEU A 725 26.57 1.81 32.62
C LEU A 725 27.49 0.73 33.17
N ASN A 726 26.95 -0.12 34.04
CA ASN A 726 27.58 -1.30 34.59
C ASN A 726 27.15 -2.53 33.76
N PRO A 727 27.95 -3.01 32.80
CA PRO A 727 27.58 -4.18 32.00
C PRO A 727 27.70 -5.46 32.83
N VAL A 728 26.79 -6.41 32.55
CA VAL A 728 26.84 -7.79 33.04
C VAL A 728 26.54 -8.70 31.87
N MET A 729 27.43 -9.67 31.61
CA MET A 729 27.23 -10.64 30.53
C MET A 729 26.59 -11.90 31.08
N LEU A 730 25.67 -12.47 30.30
CA LEU A 730 25.01 -13.73 30.61
C LEU A 730 25.21 -14.68 29.42
N THR A 731 25.64 -15.90 29.69
CA THR A 731 25.60 -16.97 28.69
C THR A 731 24.14 -17.27 28.32
N SER A 732 23.87 -17.77 27.11
CA SER A 732 22.54 -18.23 26.73
C SER A 732 22.01 -19.36 27.61
N VAL A 733 20.69 -19.41 27.77
CA VAL A 733 20.01 -20.54 28.42
C VAL A 733 19.95 -21.73 27.46
N PRO A 734 20.09 -22.98 27.94
CA PRO A 734 20.12 -24.15 27.07
C PRO A 734 18.73 -24.45 26.48
N ARG A 735 18.71 -25.16 25.35
CA ARG A 735 17.48 -25.79 24.85
C ARG A 735 17.23 -27.10 25.58
N ALA A 736 15.97 -27.53 25.73
CA ALA A 736 15.64 -28.87 26.23
C ALA A 736 15.96 -29.97 25.20
N LYS A 737 17.25 -30.18 24.96
CA LYS A 737 17.78 -31.11 23.96
C LYS A 737 18.86 -32.02 24.55
N THR A 738 18.68 -33.31 24.38
CA THR A 738 19.65 -34.35 24.76
C THR A 738 20.86 -34.38 23.83
N ALA A 739 21.89 -35.16 24.17
CA ALA A 739 23.11 -35.29 23.36
C ALA A 739 22.87 -35.89 21.95
N ASP A 740 21.82 -36.71 21.80
CA ASP A 740 21.34 -37.25 20.52
C ASP A 740 20.29 -36.34 19.84
N ASN A 741 20.17 -35.08 20.27
CA ASN A 741 19.29 -34.05 19.72
C ASN A 741 17.78 -34.37 19.81
N LYS A 742 17.38 -35.26 20.73
CA LYS A 742 15.97 -35.48 21.10
C LYS A 742 15.50 -34.42 22.08
N ASN A 743 14.19 -34.18 22.14
CA ASN A 743 13.60 -33.25 23.10
C ASN A 743 13.63 -33.88 24.50
N GLY A 744 14.12 -33.13 25.48
CA GLY A 744 14.07 -33.49 26.90
C GLY A 744 15.41 -33.52 27.61
N THR A 745 15.43 -34.25 28.73
CA THR A 745 16.57 -34.38 29.66
C THR A 745 17.19 -35.79 29.60
N PRO A 746 18.47 -35.98 29.94
CA PRO A 746 19.42 -34.95 30.36
C PRO A 746 19.82 -34.04 29.18
N ILE A 747 19.73 -32.73 29.40
CA ILE A 747 20.09 -31.72 28.43
C ILE A 747 21.60 -31.79 28.21
N SER A 748 21.98 -31.80 26.93
CA SER A 748 23.37 -31.81 26.48
C SER A 748 24.09 -30.55 26.93
N VAL A 749 25.35 -30.69 27.35
CA VAL A 749 26.25 -29.56 27.62
C VAL A 749 26.70 -28.86 26.33
N LEU A 750 26.62 -29.54 25.18
CA LEU A 750 26.97 -29.00 23.86
C LEU A 750 25.76 -28.30 23.23
N GLN A 751 25.42 -27.11 23.75
CA GLN A 751 24.39 -26.22 23.20
C GLN A 751 25.04 -25.04 22.48
N HIS A 752 24.31 -24.42 21.55
CA HIS A 752 24.76 -23.23 20.81
C HIS A 752 26.14 -23.40 20.18
N THR A 753 26.37 -24.60 19.63
CA THR A 753 27.59 -24.91 18.89
C THR A 753 27.25 -25.08 17.43
N THR A 754 28.06 -24.47 16.56
CA THR A 754 27.98 -24.65 15.12
C THR A 754 29.10 -25.56 14.67
N LYS A 755 28.86 -26.31 13.59
CA LYS A 755 29.83 -27.16 12.90
C LYS A 755 29.67 -26.96 11.41
N GLN A 756 30.72 -27.25 10.65
CA GLN A 756 30.61 -27.27 9.19
C GLN A 756 29.47 -28.20 8.77
N ASN A 757 28.49 -27.68 8.03
CA ASN A 757 27.42 -28.50 7.47
C ASN A 757 27.87 -29.11 6.13
N LYS A 758 27.13 -30.10 5.62
CA LYS A 758 27.45 -30.80 4.36
C LYS A 758 27.40 -29.89 3.11
N ASN A 759 26.77 -28.73 3.22
CA ASN A 759 26.55 -27.77 2.13
C ASN A 759 27.47 -26.54 2.23
N ASN A 760 28.45 -26.53 3.13
CA ASN A 760 29.29 -25.37 3.46
C ASN A 760 28.52 -24.10 3.86
N GLY A 761 27.32 -24.25 4.43
CA GLY A 761 26.45 -23.15 4.86
C GLY A 761 26.92 -22.41 6.13
N PHE A 762 28.03 -22.83 6.75
CA PHE A 762 28.73 -22.05 7.76
C PHE A 762 30.11 -21.74 7.22
N GLN A 763 30.50 -20.46 7.19
CA GLN A 763 31.87 -20.09 6.83
C GLN A 763 32.83 -20.31 8.01
N PHE A 764 32.34 -20.13 9.24
CA PHE A 764 33.07 -20.34 10.49
C PHE A 764 32.17 -21.09 11.48
N PHE A 765 32.79 -21.81 12.41
CA PHE A 765 32.10 -22.66 13.37
C PHE A 765 32.78 -22.63 14.73
N GLY A 766 32.02 -22.80 15.80
CA GLY A 766 32.51 -22.70 17.18
C GLY A 766 31.39 -22.74 18.21
N ASP A 767 31.71 -22.31 19.43
CA ASP A 767 30.82 -22.30 20.59
C ASP A 767 30.49 -20.85 20.99
N TYR A 768 29.21 -20.47 20.87
CA TYR A 768 28.75 -19.12 21.18
C TYR A 768 28.80 -18.85 22.69
N THR A 769 28.51 -19.85 23.51
CA THR A 769 28.60 -19.73 24.97
C THR A 769 30.04 -19.52 25.41
N ALA A 770 30.99 -20.26 24.84
CA ALA A 770 32.42 -20.03 25.08
C ALA A 770 32.86 -18.62 24.64
N THR A 771 32.34 -18.13 23.52
CA THR A 771 32.58 -16.76 23.02
C THR A 771 32.11 -15.70 24.02
N VAL A 772 30.92 -15.87 24.63
CA VAL A 772 30.44 -14.98 25.70
C VAL A 772 31.39 -14.99 26.90
N ARG A 773 31.79 -16.18 27.37
CA ARG A 773 32.70 -16.31 28.52
C ARG A 773 34.03 -15.61 28.27
N GLN A 774 34.59 -15.81 27.09
CA GLN A 774 35.85 -15.20 26.69
C GLN A 774 35.73 -13.69 26.57
N THR A 775 34.67 -13.18 25.92
CA THR A 775 34.42 -11.75 25.78
C THR A 775 34.34 -11.07 27.15
N ALA A 776 33.64 -11.68 28.11
CA ALA A 776 33.54 -11.18 29.47
C ALA A 776 34.90 -11.15 30.18
N LEU A 777 35.70 -12.22 30.04
CA LEU A 777 37.03 -12.32 30.62
C LEU A 777 37.99 -11.26 30.05
N GLU A 778 38.05 -11.11 28.72
CA GLU A 778 38.92 -10.16 28.03
C GLU A 778 38.59 -8.70 28.37
N ASN A 779 37.31 -8.40 28.55
CA ASN A 779 36.84 -7.05 28.89
C ASN A 779 36.68 -6.82 30.39
N GLN A 780 37.01 -7.81 31.24
CA GLN A 780 36.89 -7.74 32.71
C GLN A 780 35.47 -7.38 33.19
N VAL A 781 34.47 -7.94 32.52
CA VAL A 781 33.04 -7.72 32.80
C VAL A 781 32.49 -8.88 33.64
N PRO A 782 31.65 -8.62 34.66
CA PRO A 782 30.96 -9.68 35.40
C PRO A 782 30.20 -10.64 34.49
N LEU A 783 30.32 -11.95 34.74
CA LEU A 783 29.68 -13.01 33.96
C LEU A 783 28.76 -13.85 34.85
N LEU A 784 27.52 -14.04 34.42
CA LEU A 784 26.62 -15.04 34.98
C LEU A 784 26.49 -16.23 34.00
N ASP A 785 27.05 -17.38 34.38
CA ASP A 785 26.99 -18.61 33.58
C ASP A 785 25.63 -19.31 33.73
N MET A 786 24.63 -18.72 33.08
CA MET A 786 23.25 -19.23 33.07
C MET A 786 23.11 -20.57 32.36
N GLN A 787 23.94 -20.88 31.35
CA GLN A 787 23.88 -22.18 30.69
C GLN A 787 24.13 -23.29 31.72
N THR A 788 25.22 -23.17 32.48
CA THR A 788 25.59 -24.18 33.48
C THR A 788 24.52 -24.30 34.55
N ARG A 789 24.02 -23.18 35.08
CA ARG A 789 23.00 -23.17 36.14
C ARG A 789 21.69 -23.82 35.70
N VAL A 790 21.18 -23.48 34.52
CA VAL A 790 19.94 -24.04 34.00
C VAL A 790 20.11 -25.52 33.65
N LEU A 791 21.26 -25.93 33.09
CA LEU A 791 21.59 -27.34 32.86
C LEU A 791 21.56 -28.14 34.17
N THR A 792 22.21 -27.63 35.22
CA THR A 792 22.23 -28.28 36.54
C THR A 792 20.82 -28.43 37.10
N MET A 793 20.03 -27.35 37.10
CA MET A 793 18.65 -27.39 37.60
C MET A 793 17.78 -28.38 36.80
N ALA A 794 17.80 -28.30 35.47
CA ALA A 794 16.92 -29.11 34.62
C ALA A 794 17.29 -30.60 34.65
N ASN A 795 18.58 -30.94 34.74
CA ASN A 795 19.04 -32.33 34.74
C ASN A 795 18.87 -33.03 36.09
N GLN A 796 18.52 -32.30 37.16
CA GLN A 796 18.15 -32.87 38.46
C GLN A 796 16.68 -33.29 38.53
N LYS A 797 15.85 -32.85 37.58
CA LYS A 797 14.42 -33.18 37.55
C LYS A 797 14.15 -34.56 36.95
N ALA A 798 12.97 -35.10 37.24
CA ALA A 798 12.53 -36.35 36.61
C ALA A 798 12.41 -36.18 35.08
N PRO A 799 12.59 -37.26 34.27
CA PRO A 799 12.77 -37.17 32.82
C PRO A 799 11.71 -36.42 32.01
N ASP A 800 10.48 -36.28 32.51
CA ASP A 800 9.38 -35.58 31.83
C ASP A 800 9.09 -34.18 32.39
N GLU A 801 9.66 -33.80 33.54
CA GLU A 801 9.37 -32.52 34.20
C GLU A 801 9.92 -31.31 33.45
N TRP A 802 10.85 -31.48 32.50
CA TRP A 802 11.31 -30.38 31.65
C TRP A 802 10.16 -29.74 30.87
N LYS A 803 9.07 -30.48 30.60
CA LYS A 803 7.86 -29.96 29.94
C LYS A 803 7.13 -28.91 30.79
N ASN A 804 7.38 -28.86 32.09
CA ASN A 804 6.85 -27.82 32.97
C ASN A 804 7.70 -26.55 32.93
N LEU A 805 8.91 -26.61 32.37
CA LEU A 805 9.81 -25.45 32.28
C LEU A 805 9.79 -24.85 30.87
N TRP A 806 9.95 -25.68 29.85
CA TRP A 806 9.85 -25.26 28.45
C TRP A 806 8.41 -25.24 27.97
N LEU A 807 8.15 -24.54 26.88
CA LEU A 807 6.80 -24.33 26.36
C LEU A 807 6.25 -25.62 25.74
N VAL A 808 5.48 -26.35 26.54
CA VAL A 808 4.84 -27.60 26.17
C VAL A 808 3.44 -27.66 26.79
N VAL A 809 2.47 -27.10 26.07
CA VAL A 809 1.12 -26.89 26.59
C VAL A 809 0.06 -27.72 25.87
N ASP A 810 -1.06 -27.94 26.54
CA ASP A 810 -2.25 -28.53 25.97
C ASP A 810 -3.05 -27.45 25.21
N PRO A 811 -3.24 -27.59 23.87
CA PRO A 811 -4.04 -26.63 23.09
C PRO A 811 -5.49 -26.50 23.58
N SER A 812 -6.05 -27.52 24.25
CA SER A 812 -7.39 -27.43 24.82
C SER A 812 -7.50 -26.38 25.94
N GLN A 813 -6.39 -26.12 26.64
CA GLN A 813 -6.28 -25.08 27.67
C GLN A 813 -5.78 -23.75 27.09
N TYR A 814 -4.91 -23.82 26.07
CA TYR A 814 -4.30 -22.66 25.45
C TYR A 814 -4.50 -22.67 23.92
N PRO A 815 -5.67 -22.24 23.43
CA PRO A 815 -6.05 -22.37 22.01
C PRO A 815 -5.13 -21.67 21.01
N TYR A 816 -4.38 -20.64 21.45
CA TYR A 816 -3.37 -19.97 20.61
C TYR A 816 -2.40 -20.98 19.96
N TYR A 817 -2.10 -22.07 20.68
CA TYR A 817 -1.11 -23.07 20.26
C TYR A 817 -1.67 -24.16 19.33
N GLU A 818 -2.95 -24.15 19.01
CA GLU A 818 -3.54 -25.11 18.08
C GLU A 818 -2.86 -25.05 16.70
N GLY A 819 -2.32 -26.19 16.24
CA GLY A 819 -1.53 -26.28 15.01
C GLY A 819 -0.14 -25.62 15.06
N ARG A 820 0.28 -25.05 16.19
CA ARG A 820 1.55 -24.33 16.35
C ARG A 820 2.61 -25.14 17.10
N SER A 821 3.83 -24.62 17.15
CA SER A 821 4.87 -25.10 18.08
C SER A 821 4.56 -24.68 19.50
N GLY A 822 4.99 -25.47 20.48
CA GLY A 822 4.73 -25.24 21.89
C GLY A 822 3.69 -26.20 22.47
N THR A 823 3.24 -27.20 21.70
CA THR A 823 2.21 -28.16 22.12
C THR A 823 2.81 -29.45 22.66
N LEU A 824 1.99 -30.29 23.30
CA LEU A 824 2.36 -31.63 23.72
C LEU A 824 2.97 -32.49 22.59
N VAL A 825 2.46 -32.34 21.35
CA VAL A 825 2.91 -33.11 20.18
C VAL A 825 4.04 -32.44 19.40
N LYS A 826 4.15 -31.10 19.49
CA LYS A 826 5.21 -30.30 18.86
C LYS A 826 5.84 -29.35 19.88
N PRO A 827 6.59 -29.88 20.86
CA PRO A 827 7.18 -29.06 21.94
C PRO A 827 8.09 -27.95 21.41
N ASP A 828 8.03 -26.79 22.06
CA ASP A 828 9.01 -25.72 21.88
C ASP A 828 10.07 -25.82 22.99
N VAL A 829 11.21 -26.38 22.61
CA VAL A 829 12.35 -26.63 23.52
C VAL A 829 13.28 -25.43 23.67
N THR A 830 12.91 -24.25 23.17
CA THR A 830 13.70 -23.02 23.29
C THR A 830 13.03 -22.03 24.24
N HIS A 831 11.73 -21.79 24.08
CA HIS A 831 11.00 -20.82 24.91
C HIS A 831 10.46 -21.47 26.17
N PHE A 832 10.29 -20.67 27.22
CA PHE A 832 9.76 -21.12 28.49
C PHE A 832 8.25 -20.89 28.59
N GLN A 833 7.61 -21.70 29.42
CA GLN A 833 6.36 -21.31 30.06
C GLN A 833 6.66 -20.55 31.37
N LYS A 834 5.61 -20.01 32.01
CA LYS A 834 5.71 -19.25 33.26
C LYS A 834 6.70 -19.84 34.28
N ASP A 835 6.48 -21.09 34.70
CA ASP A 835 7.31 -21.73 35.75
C ASP A 835 8.79 -21.83 35.35
N GLY A 836 9.09 -22.09 34.08
CA GLY A 836 10.46 -22.10 33.58
C GLY A 836 11.09 -20.72 33.56
N ALA A 837 10.35 -19.70 33.12
CA ALA A 837 10.81 -18.32 33.12
C ALA A 837 11.10 -17.82 34.54
N GLU A 838 10.22 -18.12 35.49
CA GLU A 838 10.39 -17.79 36.92
C GLU A 838 11.58 -18.53 37.54
N ALA A 839 11.74 -19.83 37.24
CA ALA A 839 12.90 -20.59 37.73
C ALA A 839 14.23 -20.04 37.19
N VAL A 840 14.29 -19.65 35.92
CA VAL A 840 15.48 -19.02 35.35
C VAL A 840 15.73 -17.64 35.96
N ALA A 841 14.68 -16.84 36.18
CA ALA A 841 14.80 -15.55 36.85
C ALA A 841 15.37 -15.69 38.27
N ASP A 842 14.98 -16.74 39.01
CA ASP A 842 15.52 -17.06 40.33
C ASP A 842 17.00 -17.45 40.27
N LEU A 843 17.38 -18.27 39.29
CA LEU A 843 18.80 -18.60 39.06
C LEU A 843 19.64 -17.35 38.72
N VAL A 844 19.08 -16.37 37.98
CA VAL A 844 19.76 -15.09 37.72
C VAL A 844 19.94 -14.33 39.03
N ALA A 845 18.89 -14.19 39.84
CA ALA A 845 18.96 -13.51 41.13
C ALA A 845 19.97 -14.17 42.09
N GLU A 846 20.02 -15.50 42.13
CA GLU A 846 21.02 -16.25 42.89
C GLU A 846 22.44 -16.03 42.38
N ALA A 847 22.62 -16.00 41.05
CA ALA A 847 23.91 -15.74 40.44
C ALA A 847 24.42 -14.33 40.76
N LEU A 848 23.54 -13.33 40.76
CA LEU A 848 23.86 -11.96 41.18
C LEU A 848 24.31 -11.90 42.64
N LYS A 849 23.57 -12.56 43.55
CA LYS A 849 23.90 -12.63 44.98
C LYS A 849 25.26 -13.28 45.23
N ALA A 850 25.62 -14.29 44.43
CA ALA A 850 26.90 -14.98 44.55
C ALA A 850 28.09 -14.16 43.96
N HIS A 851 27.84 -13.18 43.10
CA HIS A 851 28.89 -12.44 42.40
C HIS A 851 29.33 -11.20 43.20
N LYS A 852 30.51 -11.27 43.82
CA LYS A 852 31.02 -10.24 44.76
C LYS A 852 31.03 -8.81 44.19
N SER A 853 31.35 -8.63 42.92
CA SER A 853 31.40 -7.29 42.30
C SER A 853 30.01 -6.67 42.03
N LEU A 854 28.93 -7.43 42.21
CA LEU A 854 27.55 -7.00 41.95
C LEU A 854 26.77 -6.73 43.25
N SER A 855 27.45 -6.68 44.41
CA SER A 855 26.80 -6.47 45.71
C SER A 855 25.89 -5.23 45.74
N LYS A 856 26.33 -4.11 45.14
CA LYS A 856 25.55 -2.87 45.03
C LYS A 856 24.21 -3.04 44.30
N LEU A 857 24.16 -3.93 43.31
CA LEU A 857 22.91 -4.27 42.63
C LEU A 857 22.08 -5.21 43.49
N THR A 858 22.71 -6.22 44.07
CA THR A 858 22.08 -7.21 44.95
C THR A 858 21.37 -6.58 46.14
N ASP A 859 21.94 -5.53 46.74
CA ASP A 859 21.34 -4.81 47.87
C ASP A 859 19.98 -4.17 47.52
N LYS A 860 19.73 -3.93 46.24
CA LYS A 860 18.46 -3.39 45.70
C LYS A 860 17.49 -4.47 45.24
N LEU A 861 17.93 -5.72 45.18
CA LEU A 861 17.18 -6.85 44.63
C LEU A 861 16.25 -7.46 45.69
N THR A 862 15.20 -6.73 46.05
CA THR A 862 14.11 -7.21 46.90
C THR A 862 12.92 -7.65 46.04
N PRO A 863 12.29 -8.81 46.34
CA PRO A 863 11.05 -9.19 45.67
C PRO A 863 10.00 -8.10 45.83
N ALA A 864 9.27 -7.80 44.76
CA ALA A 864 8.10 -6.95 44.81
C ALA A 864 7.08 -7.56 45.81
N SER A 865 6.56 -6.71 46.70
CA SER A 865 5.62 -7.09 47.76
C SER A 865 4.26 -7.49 47.25
#